data_AF-A0A2N9JLF2-F1
#
_entry.id   AF-A0A2N9JLF2-F1
#
_cell.length_a   1.000
_cell.length_b   1.000
_cell.length_c   1.000
_cell.angle_alpha   90.00
_cell.angle_beta   90.00
_cell.angle_gamma   90.00
#
_symmetry.space_group_name_H-M   'P 1'
#
loop_
_entity.id
_entity.type
_entity.pdbx_description
1 polymer ?
#
loop_
_entity_poly.entity_id
_entity_poly.type
_entity_poly.pdbx_seq_one_letter_code
_entity_poly.pdbx_strand_id
1 'polypeptide(L)'
;MGGMSVNLVEVLPQGAVDETVVDRRTDLSWTVRVEPFRLSATVVTCGLWNEVHRTPNDLAEADLPKTDVSWRDAVLFCNALSVREGLTPVYEVSQRVVPEPSQWRAHSEPEIDDWVVVWRRAADGYRLPTDAEWQVACRAGSSGARYGDLDDIAWYAGNSGGSIHRVRMKEPNAWGLFDMLGGVWEWCWDLYDTAVYGSYRIIRGGGWSDPEWSCRAGVRRKTNPTAKFDDLGFRLARGAIPPSTTRSRPLTECVSVGGMIGCRSIRADHGPARAMLGRKMTAPSLNAWDERSFDPAAGPTTFVLGAGFSRAVDHRMPLTDELGNLCLPLLRQHLPSDGPNEFSGGFFETYLSALAADQPFLDSAENGENHALFERFSSAIGTILGARQHEVLASGPPPWLVGLIVVAHTLKAGVVTFNYDTLLECLVASPLGPLDDAHGEGYFDPFFWDELTGGVPAWPPGPARLAATRRETMRLLKLHGSLNWYWSPGDSTGATVAKRGLPGSWLRPAVYEEGDRQRELPGRVPFLVPPTATKSPFYGSPQLREFWQQARQRLEAASHVFLLGYSLPATDTTTGTMLRSAIGTTNSTVVIADLNPGPVIDRLRAIGVSADRIKVVPEVSESPVQDLCELIVRGMSRRNLNSLQSVAASDPLVVSWGSHCHARVRDVHATADEVRLELDEPVASLSSINQEGSARVKLDTELNAPATARLTAVLPNCEEQAVIDHLKLSFSTGRGSWRVLRPSGPSPLLKGM
;
A
#
# COMPACT_ATOMS: atom_id res chain seq x y z
N MET A 1 44.08 -1.07 15.70
CA MET A 1 43.16 -0.82 16.83
C MET A 1 41.96 -1.74 16.61
N GLY A 2 41.78 -2.76 17.45
CA GLY A 2 40.60 -3.62 17.34
C GLY A 2 39.37 -2.83 17.79
N GLY A 3 38.45 -2.55 16.88
CA GLY A 3 37.18 -1.88 17.22
C GLY A 3 36.33 -2.79 18.11
N MET A 4 35.49 -2.20 18.97
CA MET A 4 34.55 -3.00 19.76
C MET A 4 33.56 -3.66 18.81
N SER A 5 33.62 -4.99 18.65
CA SER A 5 32.67 -5.71 17.80
C SER A 5 31.36 -5.92 18.55
N VAL A 6 30.23 -5.74 17.87
CA VAL A 6 28.91 -6.03 18.46
C VAL A 6 28.80 -7.53 18.75
N ASN A 7 28.57 -7.89 20.01
CA ASN A 7 28.29 -9.28 20.37
C ASN A 7 26.84 -9.63 20.01
N LEU A 8 26.65 -10.36 18.91
CA LEU A 8 25.36 -10.80 18.43
C LEU A 8 25.06 -12.24 18.87
N VAL A 9 23.92 -12.43 19.51
CA VAL A 9 23.35 -13.71 19.94
C VAL A 9 22.36 -14.20 18.89
N GLU A 10 22.40 -15.49 18.56
CA GLU A 10 21.39 -16.11 17.72
C GLU A 10 20.12 -16.39 18.51
N VAL A 11 19.03 -15.79 18.06
CA VAL A 11 17.69 -15.96 18.60
C VAL A 11 16.96 -16.98 17.72
N LEU A 12 16.28 -17.93 18.37
CA LEU A 12 15.63 -19.09 17.72
C LEU A 12 16.59 -20.00 16.93
N PRO A 13 17.67 -20.52 17.55
CA PRO A 13 18.57 -21.45 16.87
C PRO A 13 17.88 -22.76 16.43
N GLN A 14 16.72 -23.07 17.01
CA GLN A 14 15.89 -24.23 16.70
C GLN A 14 14.96 -24.03 15.48
N GLY A 15 14.94 -22.82 14.91
CA GLY A 15 14.04 -22.45 13.81
C GLY A 15 12.88 -21.55 14.24
N ALA A 16 12.11 -21.09 13.25
CA ALA A 16 11.08 -20.07 13.44
C ALA A 16 9.91 -20.51 14.35
N VAL A 17 9.29 -19.55 15.04
CA VAL A 17 8.18 -19.77 15.98
C VAL A 17 7.01 -18.82 15.71
N ASP A 18 5.82 -19.24 16.12
CA ASP A 18 4.59 -18.45 16.05
C ASP A 18 4.36 -17.79 17.42
N GLU A 19 4.60 -16.49 17.52
CA GLU A 19 4.45 -15.73 18.77
C GLU A 19 3.12 -14.99 18.80
N THR A 20 2.36 -15.14 19.89
CA THR A 20 1.13 -14.37 20.09
C THR A 20 1.45 -13.03 20.74
N VAL A 21 1.21 -11.94 20.01
CA VAL A 21 1.25 -10.58 20.53
C VAL A 21 -0.15 -10.20 20.98
N VAL A 22 -0.26 -9.59 22.17
CA VAL A 22 -1.54 -9.21 22.78
C VAL A 22 -1.52 -7.71 23.08
N ASP A 23 -2.46 -6.98 22.50
CA ASP A 23 -2.78 -5.61 22.90
C ASP A 23 -3.85 -5.62 23.99
N ARG A 24 -3.43 -5.49 25.25
CA ARG A 24 -4.32 -5.50 26.42
C ARG A 24 -5.23 -4.27 26.54
N ARG A 25 -5.02 -3.21 25.75
CA ARG A 25 -5.93 -2.05 25.75
C ARG A 25 -7.20 -2.36 24.95
N THR A 26 -7.04 -3.11 23.86
CA THR A 26 -8.12 -3.42 22.91
C THR A 26 -8.58 -4.87 23.02
N ASP A 27 -7.97 -5.65 23.90
CA ASP A 27 -8.11 -7.12 24.00
C ASP A 27 -7.88 -7.85 22.67
N LEU A 28 -7.17 -7.23 21.72
CA LEU A 28 -6.81 -7.84 20.46
C LEU A 28 -5.57 -8.69 20.66
N SER A 29 -5.58 -9.91 20.13
CA SER A 29 -4.39 -10.74 19.99
C SER A 29 -4.22 -11.19 18.54
N TRP A 30 -2.96 -11.37 18.14
CA TRP A 30 -2.59 -11.86 16.83
C TRP A 30 -1.28 -12.64 16.90
N THR A 31 -1.10 -13.58 15.98
CA THR A 31 0.10 -14.41 15.88
C THR A 31 1.06 -13.82 14.85
N VAL A 32 2.34 -13.75 15.18
CA VAL A 32 3.43 -13.31 14.30
C VAL A 32 4.43 -14.44 14.15
N ARG A 33 4.75 -14.84 12.92
CA ARG A 33 5.86 -15.75 12.63
C ARG A 33 7.18 -15.00 12.82
N VAL A 34 7.99 -15.42 13.79
CA VAL A 34 9.32 -14.86 14.03
C VAL A 34 10.36 -15.84 13.50
N GLU A 35 11.11 -15.39 12.49
CA GLU A 35 12.21 -16.14 11.87
C GLU A 35 13.50 -16.04 12.70
N PRO A 36 14.46 -16.98 12.57
CA PRO A 36 15.75 -16.85 13.23
C PRO A 36 16.47 -15.56 12.84
N PHE A 37 16.93 -14.83 13.85
CA PHE A 37 17.63 -13.57 13.69
C PHE A 37 18.72 -13.44 14.75
N ARG A 38 19.55 -12.40 14.63
CA ARG A 38 20.60 -12.07 15.59
C ARG A 38 20.23 -10.82 16.34
N LEU A 39 20.43 -10.82 17.65
CA LEU A 39 20.18 -9.68 18.54
C LEU A 39 21.42 -9.39 19.38
N SER A 40 21.74 -8.11 19.60
CA SER A 40 22.86 -7.75 20.46
C SER A 40 22.62 -8.22 21.89
N ALA A 41 23.66 -8.81 22.48
CA ALA A 41 23.61 -9.38 23.83
C ALA A 41 23.17 -8.36 24.90
N THR A 42 23.41 -7.08 24.65
CA THR A 42 23.04 -5.94 25.49
C THR A 42 22.40 -4.85 24.63
N VAL A 43 21.80 -3.87 25.30
CA VAL A 43 21.53 -2.55 24.71
C VAL A 43 22.82 -1.88 24.22
N VAL A 44 22.67 -0.92 23.31
CA VAL A 44 23.79 -0.09 22.82
C VAL A 44 24.35 0.70 24.01
N THR A 45 25.66 0.62 24.22
CA THR A 45 26.34 1.33 25.31
C THR A 45 26.88 2.68 24.86
N CYS A 46 27.17 3.57 25.81
CA CYS A 46 27.84 4.85 25.55
C CYS A 46 29.17 4.63 24.80
N GLY A 47 29.89 3.57 25.12
CA GLY A 47 31.13 3.22 24.43
C GLY A 47 30.95 2.94 22.95
N LEU A 48 30.02 2.04 22.61
CA LEU A 48 29.71 1.72 21.22
C LEU A 48 29.13 2.92 20.47
N TRP A 49 28.28 3.70 21.14
CA TRP A 49 27.73 4.95 20.61
C TRP A 49 28.83 5.92 20.18
N ASN A 50 29.73 6.23 21.11
CA ASN A 50 30.82 7.17 20.90
C ASN A 50 31.78 6.69 19.81
N GLU A 51 32.01 5.37 19.72
CA GLU A 51 32.89 4.80 18.69
C GLU A 51 32.33 4.96 17.27
N VAL A 52 31.02 4.81 17.08
CA VAL A 52 30.38 4.98 15.76
C VAL A 52 30.31 6.47 15.39
N HIS A 53 29.98 7.33 16.34
CA HIS A 53 29.91 8.79 16.14
C HIS A 53 31.27 9.49 16.16
N ARG A 54 32.36 8.76 16.45
CA ARG A 54 33.73 9.28 16.58
C ARG A 54 33.85 10.41 17.62
N THR A 55 33.13 10.29 18.72
CA THR A 55 33.22 11.19 19.87
C THR A 55 34.16 10.60 20.94
N PRO A 56 34.75 11.43 21.83
CA PRO A 56 35.59 10.95 22.92
C PRO A 56 34.83 9.96 23.79
N ASN A 57 35.51 8.87 24.19
CA ASN A 57 34.91 7.82 25.00
C ASN A 57 35.45 7.90 26.43
N ASP A 58 34.58 8.13 27.41
CA ASP A 58 34.93 7.99 28.82
C ASP A 58 34.84 6.50 29.21
N LEU A 59 35.99 5.91 29.54
CA LEU A 59 36.08 4.50 29.92
C LEU A 59 35.28 4.18 31.19
N ALA A 60 35.02 5.16 32.07
CA ALA A 60 34.20 4.94 33.26
C ALA A 60 32.72 4.72 32.94
N GLU A 61 32.24 5.29 31.83
CA GLU A 61 30.85 5.27 31.37
C GLU A 61 30.62 4.37 30.15
N ALA A 62 31.69 3.83 29.55
CA ALA A 62 31.63 3.07 28.29
C ALA A 62 30.65 1.88 28.32
N ASP A 63 30.43 1.26 29.48
CA ASP A 63 29.51 0.13 29.68
C ASP A 63 28.11 0.55 30.18
N LEU A 64 27.82 1.84 30.32
CA LEU A 64 26.47 2.31 30.60
C LEU A 64 25.61 2.21 29.32
N PRO A 65 24.32 1.85 29.42
CA PRO A 65 23.38 1.98 28.31
C PRO A 65 23.37 3.40 27.79
N LYS A 66 23.39 3.56 26.46
CA LYS A 66 23.20 4.86 25.85
C LYS A 66 21.72 5.21 25.88
N THR A 67 21.37 6.19 26.71
CA THR A 67 20.03 6.79 26.81
C THR A 67 20.01 8.19 26.21
N ASP A 68 18.86 8.86 26.30
CA ASP A 68 18.60 10.13 25.62
C ASP A 68 18.74 9.99 24.08
N VAL A 69 18.24 8.86 23.56
CA VAL A 69 18.28 8.52 22.14
C VAL A 69 16.86 8.49 21.59
N SER A 70 16.61 9.29 20.56
CA SER A 70 15.34 9.23 19.84
C SER A 70 15.29 8.02 18.92
N TRP A 71 14.10 7.62 18.48
CA TRP A 71 13.98 6.54 17.51
C TRP A 71 14.73 6.86 16.21
N ARG A 72 14.70 8.13 15.78
CA ARG A 72 15.44 8.61 14.60
C ARG A 72 16.95 8.47 14.76
N ASP A 73 17.46 8.83 15.93
CA ASP A 73 18.88 8.69 16.27
C ASP A 73 19.30 7.21 16.23
N ALA A 74 18.46 6.31 16.76
CA ALA A 74 18.71 4.87 16.74
C ALA A 74 18.74 4.28 15.31
N VAL A 75 17.84 4.74 14.43
CA VAL A 75 17.80 4.37 13.01
C VAL A 75 19.08 4.81 12.28
N LEU A 76 19.48 6.07 12.46
CA LEU A 76 20.72 6.58 11.87
C LEU A 76 21.94 5.84 12.39
N PHE A 77 21.96 5.53 13.68
CA PHE A 77 23.01 4.76 14.31
C PHE A 77 23.17 3.37 13.67
N CYS A 78 22.05 2.66 13.47
CA CYS A 78 22.04 1.35 12.80
C CYS A 78 22.66 1.43 11.39
N ASN A 79 22.30 2.43 10.61
CA ASN A 79 22.88 2.66 9.28
C ASN A 79 24.37 3.00 9.34
N ALA A 80 24.77 3.93 10.22
CA ALA A 80 26.16 4.34 10.36
C ALA A 80 27.06 3.16 10.76
N LEU A 81 26.61 2.32 11.69
CA LEU A 81 27.31 1.11 12.08
C LEU A 81 27.37 0.10 10.92
N SER A 82 26.28 -0.06 10.15
CA SER A 82 26.25 -0.93 8.97
C SER A 82 27.30 -0.52 7.95
N VAL A 83 27.34 0.76 7.58
CA VAL A 83 28.35 1.30 6.65
C VAL A 83 29.77 1.08 7.18
N ARG A 84 29.99 1.31 8.49
CA ARG A 84 31.30 1.14 9.12
C ARG A 84 31.81 -0.30 9.06
N GLU A 85 30.91 -1.28 9.16
CA GLU A 85 31.24 -2.70 9.07
C GLU A 85 31.16 -3.28 7.65
N GLY A 86 30.95 -2.43 6.64
CA GLY A 86 30.88 -2.85 5.23
C GLY A 86 29.59 -3.59 4.87
N LEU A 87 28.53 -3.41 5.65
CA LEU A 87 27.20 -3.98 5.43
C LEU A 87 26.28 -3.01 4.70
N THR A 88 25.22 -3.54 4.08
CA THR A 88 24.20 -2.72 3.41
C THR A 88 23.29 -2.06 4.46
N PRO A 89 23.15 -0.72 4.47
CA PRO A 89 22.24 -0.03 5.37
C PRO A 89 20.80 -0.51 5.21
N VAL A 90 20.13 -0.72 6.34
CA VAL A 90 18.78 -1.28 6.38
C VAL A 90 17.71 -0.22 6.17
N TYR A 91 17.99 1.03 6.54
CA TYR A 91 17.03 2.12 6.45
C TYR A 91 17.41 3.12 5.37
N GLU A 92 16.42 3.61 4.63
CA GLU A 92 16.54 4.76 3.77
C GLU A 92 15.75 5.91 4.39
N VAL A 93 16.40 7.04 4.62
CA VAL A 93 15.85 8.18 5.35
C VAL A 93 15.73 9.37 4.40
N SER A 94 14.54 9.95 4.31
CA SER A 94 14.31 11.21 3.60
C SER A 94 13.49 12.18 4.45
N GLN A 95 13.72 13.48 4.25
CA GLN A 95 12.94 14.55 4.89
C GLN A 95 11.74 14.92 4.03
N ARG A 96 10.58 15.08 4.67
CA ARG A 96 9.35 15.62 4.08
C ARG A 96 9.52 17.13 3.92
N VAL A 97 9.17 17.68 2.76
CA VAL A 97 9.16 19.14 2.55
C VAL A 97 8.04 19.75 3.37
N VAL A 98 8.38 20.50 4.42
CA VAL A 98 7.41 21.24 5.26
C VAL A 98 7.30 22.67 4.73
N PRO A 99 6.08 23.20 4.47
CA PRO A 99 5.91 24.59 4.03
C PRO A 99 6.38 25.60 5.09
N GLU A 100 6.77 26.81 4.67
CA GLU A 100 7.30 27.88 5.54
C GLU A 100 6.32 28.34 6.64
N PRO A 101 6.80 28.77 7.83
CA PRO A 101 5.97 29.17 8.98
C PRO A 101 4.92 30.26 8.69
N SER A 102 5.17 31.11 7.69
CA SER A 102 4.23 32.14 7.25
C SER A 102 2.96 31.58 6.58
N GLN A 103 2.96 30.29 6.23
CA GLN A 103 1.84 29.57 5.64
C GLN A 103 1.09 28.70 6.66
N TRP A 104 1.50 28.72 7.94
CA TRP A 104 0.88 27.95 9.00
C TRP A 104 -0.35 28.69 9.53
N ARG A 105 -1.47 28.00 9.75
CA ARG A 105 -2.63 28.61 10.44
C ARG A 105 -2.36 28.69 11.94
N ALA A 106 -2.93 29.69 12.60
CA ALA A 106 -2.85 29.83 14.06
C ALA A 106 -3.43 28.58 14.76
N HIS A 107 -2.65 28.02 15.70
CA HIS A 107 -2.90 26.76 16.44
C HIS A 107 -2.74 25.44 15.66
N SER A 108 -2.11 25.47 14.49
CA SER A 108 -1.65 24.27 13.78
C SER A 108 -0.13 24.27 13.66
N GLU A 109 0.55 24.03 14.78
CA GLU A 109 1.94 23.58 14.73
C GLU A 109 1.93 22.09 14.33
N PRO A 110 2.68 21.68 13.29
CA PRO A 110 2.75 20.28 12.90
C PRO A 110 3.66 19.51 13.87
N GLU A 111 3.09 18.71 14.78
CA GLU A 111 3.80 17.54 15.33
C GLU A 111 3.67 16.34 14.36
N ILE A 112 3.93 16.56 13.07
CA ILE A 112 4.01 15.50 12.08
C ILE A 112 5.47 15.18 11.88
N ASP A 113 5.85 13.92 12.19
CA ASP A 113 7.15 13.34 11.91
C ASP A 113 7.56 13.68 10.45
N ASP A 114 8.47 14.65 10.29
CA ASP A 114 8.99 15.13 9.01
C ASP A 114 9.95 14.12 8.34
N TRP A 115 10.08 12.91 8.89
CA TRP A 115 10.92 11.85 8.35
C TRP A 115 10.10 10.73 7.71
N VAL A 116 10.47 10.37 6.49
CA VAL A 116 10.06 9.12 5.85
C VAL A 116 11.23 8.15 5.94
N VAL A 117 11.03 7.06 6.68
CA VAL A 117 12.03 6.00 6.86
C VAL A 117 11.53 4.70 6.23
N VAL A 118 12.19 4.26 5.16
CA VAL A 118 11.87 3.02 4.44
C VAL A 118 12.83 1.91 4.89
N TRP A 119 12.28 0.76 5.31
CA TRP A 119 13.07 -0.42 5.68
C TRP A 119 13.32 -1.34 4.47
N ARG A 120 14.58 -1.41 4.02
CA ARG A 120 15.09 -2.38 3.04
C ARG A 120 15.26 -3.77 3.69
N ARG A 121 14.19 -4.56 3.74
CA ARG A 121 14.16 -5.87 4.43
C ARG A 121 15.17 -6.91 3.94
N ALA A 122 15.68 -6.77 2.71
CA ALA A 122 16.70 -7.64 2.13
C ALA A 122 18.14 -7.24 2.50
N ALA A 123 18.35 -6.08 3.11
CA ALA A 123 19.68 -5.61 3.50
C ALA A 123 20.22 -6.42 4.69
N ASP A 124 21.54 -6.61 4.72
CA ASP A 124 22.24 -7.44 5.70
C ASP A 124 22.80 -6.67 6.91
N GLY A 125 22.54 -5.35 6.97
CA GLY A 125 22.98 -4.45 8.03
C GLY A 125 22.21 -4.56 9.35
N TYR A 126 22.54 -3.65 10.26
CA TYR A 126 21.91 -3.50 11.56
C TYR A 126 20.57 -2.77 11.47
N ARG A 127 19.69 -3.09 12.42
CA ARG A 127 18.34 -2.51 12.54
C ARG A 127 17.85 -2.56 13.98
N LEU A 128 16.72 -1.89 14.25
CA LEU A 128 15.94 -2.12 15.46
C LEU A 128 15.22 -3.49 15.39
N PRO A 129 15.02 -4.17 16.54
CA PRO A 129 14.15 -5.34 16.59
C PRO A 129 12.70 -4.94 16.35
N THR A 130 11.91 -5.87 15.83
CA THR A 130 10.45 -5.73 15.86
C THR A 130 9.89 -6.04 17.24
N ASP A 131 8.67 -5.59 17.48
CA ASP A 131 7.89 -5.85 18.69
C ASP A 131 7.82 -7.34 19.05
N ALA A 132 7.59 -8.18 18.04
CA ALA A 132 7.49 -9.63 18.18
C ALA A 132 8.87 -10.28 18.41
N GLU A 133 9.88 -9.89 17.63
CA GLU A 133 11.26 -10.36 17.81
C GLU A 133 11.77 -10.06 19.21
N TRP A 134 11.54 -8.84 19.71
CA TRP A 134 11.92 -8.43 21.05
C TRP A 134 11.25 -9.29 22.13
N GLN A 135 9.95 -9.57 21.98
CA GLN A 135 9.20 -10.39 22.93
C GLN A 135 9.70 -11.83 22.98
N VAL A 136 9.93 -12.44 21.82
CA VAL A 136 10.50 -13.80 21.71
C VAL A 136 11.89 -13.84 22.34
N ALA A 137 12.73 -12.88 21.98
CA ALA A 137 14.07 -12.72 22.54
C ALA A 137 14.04 -12.58 24.06
N CYS A 138 13.13 -11.78 24.61
CA CYS A 138 13.00 -11.56 26.05
C CYS A 138 12.63 -12.87 26.77
N ARG A 139 11.63 -13.60 26.24
CA ARG A 139 11.17 -14.85 26.86
C ARG A 139 12.20 -15.96 26.80
N ALA A 140 12.95 -16.08 25.71
CA ALA A 140 13.96 -17.13 25.52
C ALA A 140 13.47 -18.55 25.88
N GLY A 141 12.21 -18.86 25.52
CA GLY A 141 11.56 -20.15 25.82
C GLY A 141 10.80 -20.22 27.15
N SER A 142 10.86 -19.19 28.01
CA SER A 142 10.02 -19.10 29.21
C SER A 142 8.56 -18.78 28.88
N SER A 143 7.62 -19.31 29.66
CA SER A 143 6.18 -19.06 29.54
C SER A 143 5.66 -18.00 30.53
N GLY A 144 6.51 -17.56 31.45
CA GLY A 144 6.17 -16.57 32.48
C GLY A 144 6.11 -15.14 31.95
N ALA A 145 5.64 -14.22 32.81
CA ALA A 145 5.69 -12.79 32.52
C ALA A 145 7.13 -12.24 32.51
N ARG A 146 8.05 -12.97 33.13
CA ARG A 146 9.49 -12.69 33.29
C ARG A 146 10.24 -14.00 33.07
N TYR A 147 11.51 -13.94 32.67
CA TYR A 147 12.35 -15.12 32.42
C TYR A 147 13.13 -15.61 33.66
N GLY A 148 12.95 -14.95 34.80
CA GLY A 148 13.58 -15.25 36.08
C GLY A 148 13.01 -14.36 37.18
N ASP A 149 13.59 -14.42 38.38
CA ASP A 149 13.23 -13.55 39.49
C ASP A 149 13.69 -12.12 39.22
N LEU A 150 12.79 -11.15 39.42
CA LEU A 150 12.98 -9.78 38.92
C LEU A 150 14.25 -9.12 39.47
N ASP A 151 14.55 -9.34 40.74
CA ASP A 151 15.73 -8.78 41.39
C ASP A 151 17.05 -9.34 40.83
N ASP A 152 17.05 -10.56 40.30
CA ASP A 152 18.24 -11.19 39.75
C ASP A 152 18.46 -10.81 38.28
N ILE A 153 17.39 -10.48 37.55
CA ILE A 153 17.43 -10.27 36.09
C ILE A 153 17.28 -8.81 35.63
N ALA A 154 16.85 -7.90 36.50
CA ALA A 154 16.49 -6.52 36.10
C ALA A 154 16.90 -5.45 37.11
N TRP A 155 17.21 -4.26 36.59
CA TRP A 155 17.26 -3.02 37.36
C TRP A 155 15.94 -2.26 37.20
N TYR A 156 15.20 -2.03 38.28
CA TYR A 156 13.92 -1.35 38.27
C TYR A 156 13.78 -0.46 39.53
N ALA A 157 12.68 0.28 39.69
CA ALA A 157 12.53 1.25 40.78
C ALA A 157 12.81 0.68 42.18
N GLY A 158 12.55 -0.61 42.40
CA GLY A 158 12.75 -1.27 43.69
C GLY A 158 14.21 -1.55 44.06
N ASN A 159 15.12 -1.63 43.08
CA ASN A 159 16.50 -2.06 43.32
C ASN A 159 17.58 -1.22 42.58
N SER A 160 17.20 -0.31 41.68
CA SER A 160 18.13 0.50 40.89
C SER A 160 18.82 1.61 41.70
N GLY A 161 18.30 1.94 42.89
CA GLY A 161 18.80 3.09 43.66
C GLY A 161 18.52 4.45 43.01
N GLY A 162 17.61 4.49 42.02
CA GLY A 162 17.26 5.72 41.32
C GLY A 162 18.28 6.14 40.26
N SER A 163 19.09 5.20 39.74
CA SER A 163 20.09 5.49 38.72
C SER A 163 20.20 4.38 37.68
N ILE A 164 20.78 4.72 36.53
CA ILE A 164 21.18 3.76 35.50
C ILE A 164 22.40 2.93 35.96
N HIS A 165 22.49 1.69 35.51
CA HIS A 165 23.57 0.76 35.85
C HIS A 165 24.30 0.27 34.59
N ARG A 166 25.53 -0.22 34.76
CA ARG A 166 26.29 -0.84 33.67
C ARG A 166 25.57 -2.09 33.17
N VAL A 167 25.67 -2.35 31.87
CA VAL A 167 25.10 -3.55 31.25
C VAL A 167 25.74 -4.83 31.80
N ARG A 168 25.00 -5.96 31.75
CA ARG A 168 25.46 -7.28 32.21
C ARG A 168 25.79 -7.40 33.71
N MET A 169 25.17 -6.57 34.54
CA MET A 169 25.28 -6.66 36.00
C MET A 169 24.18 -7.54 36.63
N LYS A 170 23.24 -8.02 35.82
CA LYS A 170 22.15 -8.94 36.19
C LYS A 170 22.24 -10.22 35.36
N GLU A 171 21.49 -11.25 35.75
CA GLU A 171 21.50 -12.54 35.07
C GLU A 171 20.89 -12.45 33.65
N PRO A 172 21.50 -13.11 32.65
CA PRO A 172 20.95 -13.17 31.30
C PRO A 172 19.79 -14.16 31.24
N ASN A 173 18.99 -14.07 30.18
CA ASN A 173 18.04 -15.12 29.86
C ASN A 173 18.72 -16.37 29.24
N ALA A 174 17.95 -17.41 28.93
CA ALA A 174 18.45 -18.70 28.44
C ALA A 174 19.23 -18.63 27.11
N TRP A 175 19.15 -17.53 26.36
CA TRP A 175 19.92 -17.32 25.14
C TRP A 175 21.18 -16.45 25.34
N GLY A 176 21.43 -15.95 26.56
CA GLY A 176 22.57 -15.08 26.83
C GLY A 176 22.30 -13.60 26.53
N LEU A 177 21.03 -13.20 26.47
CA LEU A 177 20.63 -11.79 26.36
C LEU A 177 20.49 -11.19 27.75
N PHE A 178 21.18 -10.08 27.98
CA PHE A 178 21.17 -9.33 29.23
C PHE A 178 20.24 -8.13 29.14
N ASP A 179 19.79 -7.67 30.31
CA ASP A 179 19.06 -6.42 30.48
C ASP A 179 17.82 -6.32 29.57
N MET A 180 17.16 -7.46 29.27
CA MET A 180 15.94 -7.50 28.46
C MET A 180 14.73 -7.00 29.25
N LEU A 181 14.82 -6.88 30.57
CA LEU A 181 13.82 -6.29 31.44
C LEU A 181 14.52 -5.31 32.39
N GLY A 182 13.93 -4.13 32.60
CA GLY A 182 14.54 -3.09 33.41
C GLY A 182 15.78 -2.46 32.76
N GLY A 183 16.46 -1.60 33.50
CA GLY A 183 17.58 -0.80 33.00
C GLY A 183 17.07 0.35 32.15
N VAL A 184 16.72 0.09 30.90
CA VAL A 184 16.18 1.10 29.98
C VAL A 184 15.03 0.55 29.16
N TRP A 185 14.09 1.42 28.81
CA TRP A 185 13.18 1.17 27.70
C TRP A 185 13.95 1.02 26.40
N GLU A 186 13.47 0.14 25.53
CA GLU A 186 14.12 -0.15 24.26
C GLU A 186 13.21 0.13 23.08
N TRP A 187 13.69 0.95 22.16
CA TRP A 187 13.03 1.21 20.89
C TRP A 187 12.86 -0.06 20.04
N CYS A 188 11.64 -0.26 19.56
CA CYS A 188 11.30 -1.24 18.52
C CYS A 188 11.01 -0.52 17.20
N TRP A 189 11.08 -1.26 16.09
CA TRP A 189 10.73 -0.75 14.77
C TRP A 189 9.24 -0.37 14.65
N ASP A 190 8.37 -1.20 15.20
CA ASP A 190 6.93 -1.18 14.99
C ASP A 190 6.25 0.11 15.46
N LEU A 191 5.23 0.50 14.70
CA LEU A 191 4.27 1.54 15.11
C LEU A 191 3.35 0.96 16.19
N TYR A 192 2.97 1.79 17.15
CA TYR A 192 2.09 1.34 18.22
C TYR A 192 0.65 1.18 17.70
N ASP A 193 -0.04 2.28 17.40
CA ASP A 193 -1.40 2.27 16.84
C ASP A 193 -1.51 3.52 15.98
N THR A 194 -1.47 3.32 14.67
CA THR A 194 -1.41 4.41 13.68
C THR A 194 -2.72 5.19 13.61
N ALA A 195 -3.85 4.56 13.92
CA ALA A 195 -5.16 5.20 13.91
C ALA A 195 -5.32 6.19 15.07
N VAL A 196 -4.71 5.89 16.23
CA VAL A 196 -4.85 6.72 17.45
C VAL A 196 -3.65 7.64 17.67
N TYR A 197 -2.44 7.16 17.41
CA TYR A 197 -1.19 7.84 17.78
C TYR A 197 -0.26 8.12 16.59
N GLY A 198 -0.71 7.90 15.34
CA GLY A 198 0.07 8.24 14.15
C GLY A 198 1.44 7.54 14.11
N SER A 199 2.52 8.32 14.20
CA SER A 199 3.91 7.87 14.05
C SER A 199 4.56 7.31 15.34
N TYR A 200 3.81 7.22 16.45
CA TYR A 200 4.36 6.75 17.73
C TYR A 200 4.89 5.32 17.63
N ARG A 201 6.10 5.10 18.15
CA ARG A 201 6.83 3.84 18.07
C ARG A 201 6.72 3.07 19.37
N ILE A 202 6.82 1.75 19.28
CA ILE A 202 6.76 0.88 20.44
C ILE A 202 8.09 0.92 21.22
N ILE A 203 7.98 0.94 22.55
CA ILE A 203 9.09 0.69 23.47
C ILE A 203 8.77 -0.48 24.40
N ARG A 204 9.80 -1.27 24.73
CA ARG A 204 9.71 -2.51 25.52
C ARG A 204 10.69 -2.54 26.69
N GLY A 205 10.51 -3.46 27.64
CA GLY A 205 11.50 -3.78 28.69
C GLY A 205 11.24 -3.16 30.07
N GLY A 206 10.85 -1.89 30.12
CA GLY A 206 10.77 -1.13 31.37
C GLY A 206 12.10 -0.47 31.74
N GLY A 207 12.06 0.74 32.30
CA GLY A 207 13.26 1.47 32.71
C GLY A 207 13.68 1.20 34.17
N TRP A 208 14.85 1.70 34.55
CA TRP A 208 15.37 1.65 35.94
C TRP A 208 14.47 2.40 36.93
N SER A 209 13.65 3.33 36.45
CA SER A 209 12.73 4.17 37.23
C SER A 209 11.31 3.59 37.35
N ASP A 210 11.02 2.50 36.62
CA ASP A 210 9.68 1.94 36.55
C ASP A 210 9.38 0.92 37.66
N PRO A 211 8.12 0.81 38.09
CA PRO A 211 7.68 -0.21 39.04
C PRO A 211 7.74 -1.62 38.45
N GLU A 212 7.74 -2.65 39.31
CA GLU A 212 7.92 -4.04 38.90
C GLU A 212 6.95 -4.55 37.82
N TRP A 213 5.75 -3.98 37.75
CA TRP A 213 4.72 -4.39 36.81
C TRP A 213 4.98 -3.87 35.39
N SER A 214 5.87 -2.90 35.20
CA SER A 214 6.34 -2.48 33.88
C SER A 214 7.37 -3.46 33.31
N CYS A 215 8.17 -4.12 34.17
CA CYS A 215 9.24 -5.04 33.79
C CYS A 215 8.69 -6.46 33.52
N ARG A 216 7.98 -6.62 32.39
CA ARG A 216 7.44 -7.90 31.92
C ARG A 216 7.57 -8.02 30.40
N ALA A 217 7.78 -9.23 29.90
CA ALA A 217 8.00 -9.49 28.47
C ALA A 217 6.84 -9.02 27.56
N GLY A 218 5.61 -9.01 28.08
CA GLY A 218 4.42 -8.57 27.34
C GLY A 218 4.01 -7.11 27.56
N VAL A 219 4.78 -6.32 28.32
CA VAL A 219 4.48 -4.89 28.49
C VAL A 219 5.02 -4.12 27.30
N ARG A 220 4.13 -3.35 26.66
CA ARG A 220 4.42 -2.49 25.53
C ARG A 220 3.93 -1.08 25.83
N ARG A 221 4.81 -0.09 25.67
CA ARG A 221 4.46 1.35 25.75
C ARG A 221 4.72 2.00 24.39
N LYS A 222 4.40 3.28 24.28
CA LYS A 222 4.67 4.09 23.09
C LYS A 222 5.14 5.48 23.45
N THR A 223 5.94 6.06 22.57
CA THR A 223 6.29 7.47 22.62
C THR A 223 6.60 8.00 21.22
N ASN A 224 6.64 9.33 21.09
CA ASN A 224 6.90 10.01 19.82
C ASN A 224 8.33 9.65 19.33
N PRO A 225 8.54 9.37 18.03
CA PRO A 225 9.86 9.03 17.49
C PRO A 225 10.96 10.07 17.71
N THR A 226 10.63 11.32 18.04
CA THR A 226 11.59 12.37 18.42
C THR A 226 11.86 12.46 19.92
N ALA A 227 11.07 11.78 20.74
CA ALA A 227 11.20 11.83 22.19
C ALA A 227 12.50 11.18 22.65
N LYS A 228 13.06 11.73 23.73
CA LYS A 228 14.27 11.25 24.38
C LYS A 228 14.07 11.30 25.89
N PHE A 229 14.45 10.23 26.57
CA PHE A 229 14.38 10.12 28.02
C PHE A 229 15.69 9.54 28.56
N ASP A 230 15.98 9.83 29.82
CA ASP A 230 17.17 9.37 30.54
C ASP A 230 17.16 7.85 30.82
N ASP A 231 16.02 7.19 30.64
CA ASP A 231 15.85 5.74 30.70
C ASP A 231 15.39 5.11 29.37
N LEU A 232 15.55 5.80 28.22
CA LEU A 232 15.17 5.30 26.90
C LEU A 232 16.39 5.12 25.99
N GLY A 233 16.63 3.88 25.56
CA GLY A 233 17.70 3.47 24.65
C GLY A 233 17.19 2.47 23.60
N PHE A 234 18.08 1.60 23.11
CA PHE A 234 17.76 0.60 22.09
C PHE A 234 18.82 -0.50 22.02
N ARG A 235 18.49 -1.59 21.32
CA ARG A 235 19.43 -2.68 21.00
C ARG A 235 19.40 -3.01 19.51
N LEU A 236 20.44 -3.70 19.04
CA LEU A 236 20.66 -3.94 17.61
C LEU A 236 20.19 -5.34 17.22
N ALA A 237 19.41 -5.45 16.17
CA ALA A 237 19.08 -6.69 15.49
C ALA A 237 19.75 -6.76 14.12
N ARG A 238 19.94 -7.98 13.61
CA ARG A 238 20.47 -8.27 12.26
C ARG A 238 19.91 -9.60 11.77
N GLY A 239 19.72 -9.73 10.46
CA GLY A 239 19.12 -10.94 9.89
C GLY A 239 17.59 -10.87 9.82
N ALA A 240 16.99 -11.99 9.40
CA ALA A 240 15.80 -12.06 8.56
C ALA A 240 14.55 -11.31 9.04
N ILE A 241 13.77 -10.80 8.06
CA ILE A 241 12.31 -11.02 7.96
C ILE A 241 11.96 -11.29 6.46
N PRO A 242 11.89 -12.55 6.01
CA PRO A 242 11.19 -12.96 4.77
C PRO A 242 9.65 -12.77 4.91
N PRO A 243 8.87 -12.73 3.80
CA PRO A 243 7.48 -12.24 3.79
C PRO A 243 6.59 -12.97 4.79
N SER A 244 5.87 -12.23 5.64
CA SER A 244 5.13 -12.79 6.77
C SER A 244 3.94 -13.64 6.32
N THR A 245 3.95 -14.86 6.83
CA THR A 245 2.87 -15.82 6.93
C THR A 245 1.73 -15.30 7.83
N THR A 246 0.54 -15.75 7.49
CA THR A 246 -0.81 -15.40 7.95
C THR A 246 -0.99 -15.21 9.47
N ARG A 247 -1.61 -14.09 9.89
CA ARG A 247 -2.30 -13.97 11.19
C ARG A 247 -3.58 -14.82 11.17
N SER A 248 -3.53 -16.06 11.66
CA SER A 248 -4.77 -16.80 11.97
C SER A 248 -5.27 -16.40 13.36
N ARG A 249 -6.44 -15.76 13.45
CA ARG A 249 -7.18 -15.62 14.71
C ARG A 249 -7.91 -16.93 15.04
N PRO A 250 -7.83 -17.47 16.27
CA PRO A 250 -8.79 -18.45 16.72
C PRO A 250 -10.14 -17.77 16.98
N LEU A 251 -11.18 -18.28 16.32
CA LEU A 251 -12.58 -17.96 16.58
C LEU A 251 -12.88 -18.28 18.06
N THR A 252 -13.19 -17.26 18.85
CA THR A 252 -13.92 -17.46 20.11
C THR A 252 -15.36 -17.04 19.85
N GLU A 253 -16.25 -18.02 19.76
CA GLU A 253 -17.69 -17.80 19.63
C GLU A 253 -18.22 -17.03 20.85
N CYS A 254 -18.61 -15.77 20.65
CA CYS A 254 -19.52 -15.08 21.57
C CYS A 254 -20.94 -15.57 21.28
N VAL A 255 -21.37 -16.62 21.98
CA VAL A 255 -22.79 -16.96 22.06
C VAL A 255 -23.42 -16.07 23.13
N SER A 256 -24.28 -15.17 22.71
CA SER A 256 -25.20 -14.46 23.59
C SER A 256 -26.30 -15.42 24.05
N VAL A 257 -26.31 -15.74 25.35
CA VAL A 257 -27.51 -16.28 26.01
C VAL A 257 -27.75 -15.46 27.27
N GLY A 258 -28.90 -14.78 27.31
CA GLY A 258 -29.35 -14.07 28.49
C GLY A 258 -29.62 -15.01 29.65
N GLY A 259 -29.41 -14.52 30.88
CA GLY A 259 -29.91 -15.16 32.09
C GLY A 259 -28.84 -15.44 33.15
N MET A 260 -29.01 -14.74 34.27
CA MET A 260 -28.37 -14.86 35.58
C MET A 260 -28.02 -16.28 36.09
N ILE A 261 -26.91 -16.33 36.86
CA ILE A 261 -26.53 -17.26 37.96
C ILE A 261 -25.73 -18.54 37.60
N GLY A 262 -24.54 -18.68 38.23
CA GLY A 262 -24.12 -19.94 38.86
C GLY A 262 -22.79 -20.55 38.42
N CYS A 263 -21.77 -20.42 39.27
CA CYS A 263 -20.50 -21.15 39.19
C CYS A 263 -20.69 -22.65 39.52
N ARG A 264 -20.20 -23.57 38.67
CA ARG A 264 -19.83 -24.95 39.05
C ARG A 264 -18.86 -25.59 38.04
N SER A 265 -17.75 -26.10 38.57
CA SER A 265 -16.73 -26.91 37.90
C SER A 265 -17.23 -28.32 37.60
N ILE A 266 -16.87 -28.90 36.45
CA ILE A 266 -16.89 -30.35 36.24
C ILE A 266 -15.58 -30.77 35.52
N ARG A 267 -14.80 -31.60 36.22
CA ARG A 267 -13.72 -32.45 35.67
C ARG A 267 -14.31 -33.71 35.05
N ALA A 268 -13.72 -34.19 33.96
CA ALA A 268 -13.63 -35.60 33.55
C ALA A 268 -12.83 -35.64 32.24
N ASP A 269 -12.01 -36.63 31.88
CA ASP A 269 -11.28 -37.69 32.56
C ASP A 269 -10.26 -38.20 31.52
N HIS A 270 -9.15 -38.80 31.95
CA HIS A 270 -8.11 -39.32 31.07
C HIS A 270 -8.45 -40.69 30.46
N GLY A 271 -8.01 -40.95 29.22
CA GLY A 271 -7.87 -42.31 28.69
C GLY A 271 -7.29 -42.34 27.27
N PRO A 272 -6.29 -43.20 26.93
CA PRO A 272 -5.27 -42.88 25.94
C PRO A 272 -5.35 -43.70 24.63
N ALA A 273 -4.82 -43.16 23.53
CA ALA A 273 -4.44 -43.98 22.37
C ALA A 273 -3.18 -43.42 21.68
N ARG A 274 -2.21 -44.33 21.48
CA ARG A 274 -0.84 -44.12 21.00
C ARG A 274 -0.77 -43.78 19.50
N ALA A 275 0.28 -43.00 19.21
CA ALA A 275 0.98 -42.74 17.96
C ALA A 275 0.80 -43.74 16.79
N MET A 276 0.50 -43.17 15.62
CA MET A 276 1.19 -43.52 14.37
C MET A 276 1.62 -42.23 13.66
N LEU A 277 2.92 -42.12 13.43
CA LEU A 277 3.56 -41.08 12.63
C LEU A 277 3.08 -41.16 11.18
N GLY A 278 2.16 -40.28 10.81
CA GLY A 278 1.84 -39.94 9.43
C GLY A 278 2.41 -38.56 9.11
N ARG A 279 3.41 -38.54 8.24
CA ARG A 279 4.00 -37.36 7.58
C ARG A 279 2.90 -36.34 7.22
N LYS A 280 2.73 -35.26 7.99
CA LYS A 280 1.93 -34.11 7.55
C LYS A 280 2.82 -33.23 6.68
N MET A 281 2.75 -33.46 5.36
CA MET A 281 2.94 -32.38 4.40
C MET A 281 1.91 -31.31 4.74
N THR A 282 2.34 -30.16 5.25
CA THR A 282 1.48 -28.98 5.39
C THR A 282 1.13 -28.52 3.98
N ALA A 283 -0.13 -28.70 3.60
CA ALA A 283 -0.68 -28.19 2.35
C ALA A 283 -0.54 -26.65 2.31
N PRO A 284 -0.24 -26.05 1.14
CA PRO A 284 -0.33 -24.60 0.99
C PRO A 284 -1.77 -24.16 1.30
N SER A 285 -1.94 -23.02 1.97
CA SER A 285 -3.27 -22.43 2.16
C SER A 285 -3.89 -22.22 0.78
N LEU A 286 -4.91 -23.02 0.43
CA LEU A 286 -5.47 -23.16 -0.93
C LEU A 286 -5.96 -21.84 -1.59
N ASN A 287 -6.00 -20.73 -0.85
CA ASN A 287 -6.62 -19.47 -1.25
C ASN A 287 -5.68 -18.24 -1.24
N ALA A 288 -4.36 -18.40 -1.06
CA ALA A 288 -3.43 -17.28 -1.21
C ALA A 288 -3.19 -16.94 -2.70
N TRP A 289 -3.17 -15.65 -3.04
CA TRP A 289 -2.75 -15.17 -4.35
C TRP A 289 -1.23 -14.97 -4.40
N ASP A 290 -0.58 -15.39 -5.49
CA ASP A 290 0.85 -15.12 -5.73
C ASP A 290 1.10 -14.55 -7.15
N GLU A 291 2.31 -14.06 -7.39
CA GLU A 291 2.70 -13.51 -8.70
C GLU A 291 2.68 -14.54 -9.85
N ARG A 292 2.73 -15.85 -9.54
CA ARG A 292 2.67 -16.93 -10.53
C ARG A 292 1.24 -17.31 -10.90
N SER A 293 0.29 -16.90 -10.07
CA SER A 293 -1.14 -17.15 -10.23
C SER A 293 -1.78 -16.25 -11.29
N PHE A 294 -1.13 -15.14 -11.65
CA PHE A 294 -1.64 -14.25 -12.68
C PHE A 294 -1.16 -14.65 -14.07
N ASP A 295 -2.06 -15.25 -14.86
CA ASP A 295 -1.85 -15.44 -16.30
C ASP A 295 -2.77 -14.50 -17.09
N PRO A 296 -2.24 -13.41 -17.66
CA PRO A 296 -3.04 -12.50 -18.47
C PRO A 296 -3.45 -13.09 -19.83
N ALA A 297 -2.91 -14.24 -20.25
CA ALA A 297 -3.39 -14.99 -21.40
C ALA A 297 -4.65 -15.81 -21.10
N ALA A 298 -5.00 -16.03 -19.82
CA ALA A 298 -6.19 -16.77 -19.42
C ALA A 298 -7.51 -16.05 -19.77
N GLY A 299 -7.44 -14.76 -20.07
CA GLY A 299 -8.55 -13.98 -20.62
C GLY A 299 -8.67 -12.57 -20.03
N PRO A 300 -9.79 -11.87 -20.28
CA PRO A 300 -9.95 -10.47 -19.90
C PRO A 300 -9.82 -10.25 -18.39
N THR A 301 -9.27 -9.11 -18.02
CA THR A 301 -9.08 -8.69 -16.62
C THR A 301 -9.99 -7.51 -16.30
N THR A 302 -10.63 -7.56 -15.12
CA THR A 302 -11.42 -6.45 -14.58
C THR A 302 -10.97 -6.09 -13.17
N PHE A 303 -10.69 -4.82 -12.93
CA PHE A 303 -10.41 -4.23 -11.62
C PHE A 303 -11.68 -3.56 -11.08
N VAL A 304 -11.96 -3.76 -9.80
CA VAL A 304 -13.07 -3.14 -9.07
C VAL A 304 -12.49 -2.35 -7.89
N LEU A 305 -12.65 -1.04 -7.91
CA LEU A 305 -11.98 -0.13 -6.97
C LEU A 305 -13.00 0.47 -6.00
N GLY A 306 -12.72 0.35 -4.69
CA GLY A 306 -13.48 0.97 -3.62
C GLY A 306 -12.70 2.03 -2.84
N ALA A 307 -13.29 2.60 -1.80
CA ALA A 307 -12.69 3.71 -1.04
C ALA A 307 -11.31 3.35 -0.45
N GLY A 308 -11.10 2.08 -0.10
CA GLY A 308 -9.80 1.57 0.34
C GLY A 308 -8.71 1.66 -0.73
N PHE A 309 -9.06 1.67 -2.02
CA PHE A 309 -8.10 1.92 -3.09
C PHE A 309 -7.57 3.35 -3.04
N SER A 310 -8.46 4.35 -2.93
CA SER A 310 -8.04 5.76 -2.82
C SER A 310 -7.26 6.00 -1.52
N ARG A 311 -7.63 5.34 -0.42
CA ARG A 311 -6.84 5.32 0.84
C ARG A 311 -5.45 4.73 0.64
N ALA A 312 -5.33 3.65 -0.12
CA ALA A 312 -4.05 3.03 -0.42
C ALA A 312 -3.16 3.93 -1.29
N VAL A 313 -3.76 4.69 -2.22
CA VAL A 313 -3.04 5.73 -2.99
C VAL A 313 -2.47 6.78 -2.06
N ASP A 314 -3.28 7.29 -1.12
CA ASP A 314 -2.80 8.21 -0.10
C ASP A 314 -3.67 8.16 1.16
N HIS A 315 -3.02 8.11 2.32
CA HIS A 315 -3.66 8.09 3.64
C HIS A 315 -4.60 9.29 3.91
N ARG A 316 -4.53 10.39 3.15
CA ARG A 316 -5.45 11.53 3.30
C ARG A 316 -6.85 11.26 2.71
N MET A 317 -6.98 10.28 1.83
CA MET A 317 -8.27 9.93 1.23
C MET A 317 -9.14 9.18 2.25
N PRO A 318 -10.33 9.70 2.62
CA PRO A 318 -11.11 9.13 3.72
C PRO A 318 -11.86 7.86 3.32
N LEU A 319 -12.03 6.95 4.28
CA LEU A 319 -13.03 5.87 4.21
C LEU A 319 -14.44 6.41 4.55
N THR A 320 -15.48 5.60 4.36
CA THR A 320 -16.88 6.04 4.47
C THR A 320 -17.24 6.73 5.79
N ASP A 321 -16.97 6.12 6.95
CA ASP A 321 -17.31 6.75 8.24
C ASP A 321 -16.41 7.96 8.55
N GLU A 322 -15.13 7.90 8.17
CA GLU A 322 -14.22 9.04 8.32
C GLU A 322 -14.67 10.24 7.48
N LEU A 323 -15.20 9.99 6.28
CA LEU A 323 -15.80 11.02 5.44
C LEU A 323 -17.01 11.65 6.14
N GLY A 324 -17.86 10.85 6.78
CA GLY A 324 -18.95 11.35 7.61
C GLY A 324 -18.47 12.21 8.78
N ASN A 325 -17.42 11.78 9.47
CA ASN A 325 -16.81 12.53 10.57
C ASN A 325 -16.21 13.85 10.11
N LEU A 326 -15.66 13.91 8.89
CA LEU A 326 -15.18 15.16 8.29
C LEU A 326 -16.33 16.11 7.92
N CYS A 327 -17.53 15.61 7.65
CA CYS A 327 -18.71 16.45 7.40
C CYS A 327 -19.26 17.10 8.67
N LEU A 328 -19.18 16.44 9.84
CA LEU A 328 -19.80 16.92 11.08
C LEU A 328 -19.40 18.36 11.47
N PRO A 329 -18.11 18.76 11.46
CA PRO A 329 -17.72 20.13 11.79
C PRO A 329 -18.30 21.18 10.83
N LEU A 330 -18.44 20.85 9.54
CA LEU A 330 -18.98 21.76 8.53
C LEU A 330 -20.49 21.96 8.69
N LEU A 331 -21.18 20.97 9.25
CA LEU A 331 -22.64 20.93 9.35
C LEU A 331 -23.16 21.16 10.78
N ARG A 332 -22.27 21.44 11.74
CA ARG A 332 -22.62 21.57 13.17
C ARG A 332 -23.79 22.51 13.47
N GLN A 333 -23.92 23.61 12.71
CA GLN A 333 -25.02 24.58 12.89
C GLN A 333 -26.36 24.11 12.29
N HIS A 334 -26.33 23.08 11.45
CA HIS A 334 -27.48 22.52 10.76
C HIS A 334 -27.90 21.15 11.30
N LEU A 335 -27.09 20.54 12.16
CA LEU A 335 -27.42 19.28 12.81
C LEU A 335 -28.48 19.52 13.91
N PRO A 336 -29.45 18.61 14.05
CA PRO A 336 -30.39 18.66 15.16
C PRO A 336 -29.67 18.37 16.48
N SER A 337 -30.28 18.73 17.61
CA SER A 337 -29.68 18.59 18.95
C SER A 337 -29.36 17.15 19.34
N ASP A 338 -30.05 16.18 18.76
CA ASP A 338 -29.88 14.73 18.92
C ASP A 338 -29.11 14.09 17.75
N GLY A 339 -28.48 14.91 16.90
CA GLY A 339 -27.67 14.44 15.78
C GLY A 339 -26.41 13.66 16.21
N PRO A 340 -25.80 12.91 15.28
CA PRO A 340 -24.60 12.11 15.56
C PRO A 340 -23.40 12.99 15.90
N ASN A 341 -22.66 12.60 16.94
CA ASN A 341 -21.38 13.24 17.32
C ASN A 341 -20.17 12.61 16.63
N GLU A 342 -20.29 11.34 16.21
CA GLU A 342 -19.26 10.57 15.50
C GLU A 342 -19.94 9.42 14.74
N PHE A 343 -19.35 9.02 13.62
CA PHE A 343 -19.70 7.85 12.83
C PHE A 343 -18.63 6.77 12.97
N SER A 344 -19.06 5.54 13.19
CA SER A 344 -18.21 4.34 13.17
C SER A 344 -19.04 3.11 12.82
N GLY A 345 -18.38 2.02 12.40
CA GLY A 345 -19.04 0.73 12.13
C GLY A 345 -20.01 0.72 10.95
N GLY A 346 -19.86 1.62 9.98
CA GLY A 346 -20.74 1.79 8.82
C GLY A 346 -22.01 2.60 9.11
N PHE A 347 -22.08 3.27 10.26
CA PHE A 347 -23.27 4.03 10.65
C PHE A 347 -23.52 5.25 9.75
N PHE A 348 -22.49 5.83 9.12
CA PHE A 348 -22.66 7.00 8.26
C PHE A 348 -23.61 6.74 7.08
N GLU A 349 -23.44 5.60 6.41
CA GLU A 349 -24.30 5.20 5.28
C GLU A 349 -25.75 4.96 5.72
N THR A 350 -25.94 4.34 6.89
CA THR A 350 -27.27 4.13 7.47
C THR A 350 -27.95 5.46 7.78
N TYR A 351 -27.21 6.41 8.37
CA TYR A 351 -27.70 7.73 8.72
C TYR A 351 -28.10 8.53 7.47
N LEU A 352 -27.24 8.58 6.44
CA LEU A 352 -27.57 9.24 5.17
C LEU A 352 -28.78 8.60 4.48
N SER A 353 -28.94 7.28 4.58
CA SER A 353 -30.10 6.59 4.02
C SER A 353 -31.40 7.00 4.70
N ALA A 354 -31.38 7.22 6.02
CA ALA A 354 -32.53 7.69 6.77
C ALA A 354 -32.90 9.13 6.39
N LEU A 355 -31.91 10.00 6.19
CA LEU A 355 -32.14 11.38 5.76
C LEU A 355 -32.70 11.50 4.33
N ALA A 356 -32.31 10.59 3.44
CA ALA A 356 -32.69 10.62 2.03
C ALA A 356 -34.10 10.09 1.74
N ALA A 357 -34.76 9.43 2.70
CA ALA A 357 -36.05 8.78 2.52
C ALA A 357 -37.09 9.34 3.49
N ASP A 358 -38.32 9.51 3.01
CA ASP A 358 -39.44 9.92 3.86
C ASP A 358 -39.67 8.89 4.97
N GLN A 359 -39.64 9.35 6.21
CA GLN A 359 -39.88 8.53 7.38
C GLN A 359 -41.38 8.55 7.70
N PRO A 360 -42.04 7.39 7.81
CA PRO A 360 -43.49 7.31 7.98
C PRO A 360 -43.98 7.81 9.36
N PHE A 361 -43.06 7.97 10.31
CA PHE A 361 -43.33 8.46 11.67
C PHE A 361 -43.03 9.95 11.83
N LEU A 362 -42.54 10.63 10.79
CA LEU A 362 -42.26 12.07 10.77
C LEU A 362 -43.30 12.80 9.92
N ASP A 363 -43.56 14.06 10.23
CA ASP A 363 -44.42 14.91 9.41
C ASP A 363 -43.70 15.42 8.14
N SER A 364 -44.41 16.18 7.30
CA SER A 364 -43.85 16.69 6.04
C SER A 364 -42.77 17.76 6.24
N ALA A 365 -42.81 18.52 7.33
CA ALA A 365 -41.81 19.54 7.63
C ALA A 365 -40.51 18.88 8.11
N GLU A 366 -40.61 17.93 9.04
CA GLU A 366 -39.49 17.13 9.56
C GLU A 366 -38.81 16.33 8.43
N ASN A 367 -39.58 15.69 7.54
CA ASN A 367 -39.02 15.04 6.36
C ASN A 367 -38.33 16.04 5.42
N GLY A 368 -38.89 17.25 5.26
CA GLY A 368 -38.26 18.33 4.51
C GLY A 368 -36.90 18.75 5.09
N GLU A 369 -36.78 18.82 6.42
CA GLU A 369 -35.52 19.10 7.12
C GLU A 369 -34.49 17.98 6.91
N ASN A 370 -34.91 16.72 6.95
CA ASN A 370 -34.06 15.57 6.65
C ASN A 370 -33.49 15.63 5.23
N HIS A 371 -34.33 15.89 4.22
CA HIS A 371 -33.89 16.05 2.83
C HIS A 371 -32.93 17.23 2.67
N ALA A 372 -33.20 18.35 3.34
CA ALA A 372 -32.31 19.50 3.31
C ALA A 372 -30.94 19.18 3.94
N LEU A 373 -30.92 18.42 5.04
CA LEU A 373 -29.68 17.99 5.69
C LEU A 373 -28.91 16.97 4.81
N PHE A 374 -29.61 16.05 4.15
CA PHE A 374 -29.03 15.12 3.20
C PHE A 374 -28.31 15.83 2.04
N GLU A 375 -28.94 16.85 1.44
CA GLU A 375 -28.31 17.66 0.38
C GLU A 375 -27.06 18.39 0.89
N ARG A 376 -27.08 18.88 2.13
CA ARG A 376 -25.91 19.51 2.77
C ARG A 376 -24.77 18.51 2.96
N PHE A 377 -25.06 17.28 3.40
CA PHE A 377 -24.05 16.21 3.47
C PHE A 377 -23.48 15.89 2.08
N SER A 378 -24.34 15.74 1.07
CA SER A 378 -23.90 15.47 -0.31
C SER A 378 -22.96 16.57 -0.84
N SER A 379 -23.28 17.84 -0.58
CA SER A 379 -22.39 18.96 -0.91
C SER A 379 -21.08 18.92 -0.11
N ALA A 380 -21.14 18.68 1.20
CA ALA A 380 -19.96 18.63 2.06
C ALA A 380 -18.99 17.51 1.65
N ILE A 381 -19.52 16.34 1.27
CA ILE A 381 -18.75 15.22 0.71
C ILE A 381 -17.94 15.68 -0.51
N GLY A 382 -18.58 16.35 -1.47
CA GLY A 382 -17.92 16.87 -2.67
C GLY A 382 -16.80 17.85 -2.34
N THR A 383 -17.03 18.77 -1.40
CA THR A 383 -16.02 19.75 -0.95
C THR A 383 -14.83 19.07 -0.27
N ILE A 384 -15.08 18.16 0.68
CA ILE A 384 -14.02 17.47 1.43
C ILE A 384 -13.17 16.62 0.48
N LEU A 385 -13.80 15.79 -0.36
CA LEU A 385 -13.07 14.94 -1.30
C LEU A 385 -12.33 15.77 -2.34
N GLY A 386 -12.91 16.89 -2.80
CA GLY A 386 -12.25 17.86 -3.68
C GLY A 386 -10.97 18.44 -3.08
N ALA A 387 -11.00 18.83 -1.80
CA ALA A 387 -9.83 19.31 -1.08
C ALA A 387 -8.78 18.21 -0.88
N ARG A 388 -9.20 17.01 -0.45
CA ARG A 388 -8.30 15.87 -0.24
C ARG A 388 -7.61 15.43 -1.52
N GLN A 389 -8.34 15.30 -2.63
CA GLN A 389 -7.70 14.95 -3.90
C GLN A 389 -6.69 16.03 -4.33
N HIS A 390 -6.97 17.31 -4.09
CA HIS A 390 -6.04 18.38 -4.47
C HIS A 390 -4.72 18.26 -3.70
N GLU A 391 -4.79 18.00 -2.40
CA GLU A 391 -3.62 17.73 -1.55
C GLU A 391 -2.84 16.49 -2.03
N VAL A 392 -3.54 15.43 -2.44
CA VAL A 392 -2.94 14.19 -2.96
C VAL A 392 -2.27 14.42 -4.31
N LEU A 393 -2.93 15.10 -5.24
CA LEU A 393 -2.39 15.43 -6.56
C LEU A 393 -1.18 16.38 -6.49
N ALA A 394 -1.07 17.19 -5.44
CA ALA A 394 0.12 18.00 -5.19
C ALA A 394 1.34 17.15 -4.78
N SER A 395 1.11 15.92 -4.31
CA SER A 395 2.15 14.95 -3.98
C SER A 395 2.48 14.10 -5.21
N GLY A 396 3.64 13.43 -5.23
CA GLY A 396 3.97 12.51 -6.32
C GLY A 396 3.09 11.25 -6.28
N PRO A 397 2.69 10.68 -7.43
CA PRO A 397 1.94 9.43 -7.45
C PRO A 397 2.79 8.26 -6.94
N PRO A 398 2.21 7.32 -6.19
CA PRO A 398 2.93 6.10 -5.80
C PRO A 398 3.42 5.32 -7.02
N PRO A 399 4.65 4.76 -7.02
CA PRO A 399 5.17 4.01 -8.16
C PRO A 399 4.29 2.80 -8.57
N TRP A 400 3.70 2.10 -7.59
CA TRP A 400 2.81 0.98 -7.86
C TRP A 400 1.53 1.40 -8.60
N LEU A 401 1.04 2.63 -8.36
CA LEU A 401 -0.16 3.16 -9.02
C LEU A 401 0.13 3.44 -10.49
N VAL A 402 1.29 4.02 -10.77
CA VAL A 402 1.80 4.19 -12.14
C VAL A 402 1.87 2.83 -12.82
N GLY A 403 2.49 1.84 -12.16
CA GLY A 403 2.61 0.47 -12.66
C GLY A 403 1.26 -0.17 -12.99
N LEU A 404 0.27 -0.02 -12.10
CA LEU A 404 -1.08 -0.56 -12.29
C LEU A 404 -1.76 0.02 -13.54
N ILE A 405 -1.68 1.33 -13.77
CA ILE A 405 -2.31 1.96 -14.94
C ILE A 405 -1.71 1.44 -16.24
N VAL A 406 -0.40 1.21 -16.26
CA VAL A 406 0.26 0.60 -17.42
C VAL A 406 -0.27 -0.79 -17.67
N VAL A 407 -0.34 -1.61 -16.62
CA VAL A 407 -0.85 -2.98 -16.73
C VAL A 407 -2.29 -2.97 -17.22
N ALA A 408 -3.15 -2.14 -16.64
CA ALA A 408 -4.54 -2.01 -17.07
C ALA A 408 -4.65 -1.61 -18.55
N HIS A 409 -3.83 -0.66 -19.00
CA HIS A 409 -3.74 -0.25 -20.40
C HIS A 409 -3.33 -1.41 -21.30
N THR A 410 -2.21 -2.07 -21.00
CA THR A 410 -1.67 -3.21 -21.76
C THR A 410 -2.67 -4.35 -21.87
N LEU A 411 -3.41 -4.62 -20.80
CA LEU A 411 -4.41 -5.67 -20.75
C LEU A 411 -5.77 -5.26 -21.32
N LYS A 412 -5.94 -3.99 -21.73
CA LYS A 412 -7.23 -3.41 -22.14
C LYS A 412 -8.32 -3.68 -21.10
N ALA A 413 -7.93 -3.60 -19.83
CA ALA A 413 -8.72 -4.05 -18.69
C ALA A 413 -9.98 -3.20 -18.49
N GLY A 414 -11.02 -3.81 -17.94
CA GLY A 414 -12.13 -3.06 -17.35
C GLY A 414 -11.70 -2.51 -16.00
N VAL A 415 -11.90 -1.22 -15.74
CA VAL A 415 -11.66 -0.60 -14.43
C VAL A 415 -12.97 -0.02 -13.94
N VAL A 416 -13.68 -0.78 -13.10
CA VAL A 416 -14.91 -0.38 -12.45
C VAL A 416 -14.57 0.31 -11.14
N THR A 417 -15.06 1.52 -10.90
CA THR A 417 -14.78 2.24 -9.66
C THR A 417 -16.03 2.85 -9.06
N PHE A 418 -16.10 2.77 -7.74
CA PHE A 418 -17.11 3.39 -6.90
C PHE A 418 -16.61 4.68 -6.25
N ASN A 419 -15.37 5.08 -6.55
CA ASN A 419 -14.72 6.26 -5.97
C ASN A 419 -15.05 7.51 -6.78
N TYR A 420 -15.35 8.59 -6.06
CA TYR A 420 -15.71 9.88 -6.65
C TYR A 420 -14.50 10.67 -7.16
N ASP A 421 -13.31 10.45 -6.60
CA ASP A 421 -12.10 11.22 -6.92
C ASP A 421 -11.63 11.05 -8.37
N THR A 422 -10.79 11.96 -8.87
CA THR A 422 -10.24 11.87 -10.23
C THR A 422 -8.76 11.47 -10.25
N LEU A 423 -8.27 10.72 -9.25
CA LEU A 423 -6.84 10.43 -9.10
C LEU A 423 -6.28 9.65 -10.30
N LEU A 424 -7.03 8.65 -10.80
CA LEU A 424 -6.62 7.85 -11.96
C LEU A 424 -6.64 8.67 -13.25
N GLU A 425 -7.70 9.45 -13.45
CA GLU A 425 -7.80 10.33 -14.61
C GLU A 425 -6.69 11.37 -14.61
N CYS A 426 -6.42 12.02 -13.48
CA CYS A 426 -5.31 12.96 -13.37
C CYS A 426 -3.97 12.28 -13.63
N LEU A 427 -3.78 11.01 -13.26
CA LEU A 427 -2.54 10.27 -13.53
C LEU A 427 -2.34 10.05 -15.03
N VAL A 428 -3.40 9.65 -15.73
CA VAL A 428 -3.39 9.51 -17.19
C VAL A 428 -3.12 10.85 -17.88
N ALA A 429 -3.57 11.97 -17.29
CA ALA A 429 -3.33 13.33 -17.79
C ALA A 429 -1.94 13.89 -17.43
N SER A 430 -1.14 13.17 -16.65
CA SER A 430 0.13 13.67 -16.18
C SER A 430 1.26 13.35 -17.16
N PRO A 431 2.25 14.25 -17.34
CA PRO A 431 3.48 13.96 -18.09
C PRO A 431 4.38 12.93 -17.40
N LEU A 432 4.00 12.50 -16.19
CA LEU A 432 4.58 11.38 -15.45
C LEU A 432 4.08 10.02 -15.97
N GLY A 433 3.12 10.04 -16.89
CA GLY A 433 2.56 8.85 -17.50
C GLY A 433 3.66 8.06 -18.22
N PRO A 434 3.70 6.73 -18.07
CA PRO A 434 4.68 5.88 -18.70
C PRO A 434 4.50 5.76 -20.22
N LEU A 435 3.74 6.63 -20.86
CA LEU A 435 3.49 6.60 -22.29
C LEU A 435 3.79 7.94 -22.99
N ASP A 436 4.41 8.89 -22.29
CA ASP A 436 4.90 10.12 -22.90
C ASP A 436 6.17 9.79 -23.71
N ASP A 437 6.05 9.85 -25.04
CA ASP A 437 7.18 9.78 -25.97
C ASP A 437 7.96 11.10 -25.83
N ALA A 438 8.94 11.11 -24.93
CA ALA A 438 9.78 12.27 -24.63
C ALA A 438 10.72 12.71 -25.80
N HIS A 439 10.39 12.35 -27.04
CA HIS A 439 11.15 12.69 -28.25
C HIS A 439 10.22 13.19 -29.38
N GLY A 440 9.67 14.39 -29.20
CA GLY A 440 9.77 15.48 -30.20
C GLY A 440 9.18 15.33 -31.61
N GLU A 441 8.54 14.24 -32.00
CA GLU A 441 8.03 14.05 -33.37
C GLU A 441 6.57 13.54 -33.36
N GLY A 442 5.64 14.44 -33.02
CA GLY A 442 4.24 14.43 -33.47
C GLY A 442 3.20 13.61 -32.68
N TYR A 443 2.22 14.30 -32.08
CA TYR A 443 0.80 13.92 -31.95
C TYR A 443 0.43 12.44 -31.63
N PHE A 444 1.09 11.77 -30.69
CA PHE A 444 0.60 10.48 -30.19
C PHE A 444 0.17 10.59 -28.73
N ASP A 445 -1.12 10.88 -28.51
CA ASP A 445 -1.79 10.66 -27.22
C ASP A 445 -1.88 9.14 -27.02
N PRO A 446 -1.22 8.56 -26.02
CA PRO A 446 -1.21 7.11 -25.82
C PRO A 446 -2.54 6.58 -25.26
N PHE A 447 -3.34 7.47 -24.68
CA PHE A 447 -4.70 7.22 -24.21
C PHE A 447 -5.67 8.10 -24.99
N PHE A 448 -6.69 7.51 -25.59
CA PHE A 448 -7.78 8.29 -26.15
C PHE A 448 -8.80 8.60 -25.04
N TRP A 449 -8.84 9.85 -24.58
CA TRP A 449 -9.62 10.31 -23.42
C TRP A 449 -11.10 9.92 -23.44
N ASP A 450 -11.75 10.02 -24.60
CA ASP A 450 -13.16 9.67 -24.74
C ASP A 450 -13.39 8.14 -24.66
N GLU A 451 -12.38 7.35 -24.99
CA GLU A 451 -12.34 5.89 -24.82
C GLU A 451 -11.86 5.44 -23.43
N LEU A 452 -11.34 6.35 -22.61
CA LEU A 452 -11.04 6.08 -21.21
C LEU A 452 -12.31 6.24 -20.35
N THR A 453 -12.96 7.40 -20.38
CA THR A 453 -14.07 7.75 -19.46
C THR A 453 -15.47 7.62 -20.07
N GLY A 454 -15.58 7.44 -21.39
CA GLY A 454 -16.73 6.81 -22.04
C GLY A 454 -18.06 7.54 -21.96
N GLY A 455 -18.21 8.66 -22.66
CA GLY A 455 -19.55 9.08 -23.08
C GLY A 455 -20.31 10.01 -22.13
N VAL A 456 -19.73 10.44 -21.01
CA VAL A 456 -20.24 11.65 -20.34
C VAL A 456 -19.88 12.88 -21.19
N PRO A 457 -20.85 13.70 -21.64
CA PRO A 457 -20.59 14.87 -22.47
C PRO A 457 -19.69 15.88 -21.77
N ALA A 458 -18.72 16.45 -22.47
CA ALA A 458 -17.87 17.52 -21.94
C ALA A 458 -18.64 18.84 -21.84
N TRP A 459 -18.31 19.63 -20.82
CA TRP A 459 -18.77 21.00 -20.67
C TRP A 459 -17.60 21.98 -20.49
N PRO A 460 -17.54 23.07 -21.28
CA PRO A 460 -18.38 23.35 -22.45
C PRO A 460 -18.19 22.30 -23.56
N PRO A 461 -19.16 22.12 -24.48
CA PRO A 461 -18.99 21.21 -25.61
C PRO A 461 -17.74 21.59 -26.41
N GLY A 462 -16.80 20.66 -26.49
CA GLY A 462 -15.59 20.85 -27.29
C GLY A 462 -15.86 20.69 -28.79
N PRO A 463 -14.93 21.12 -29.67
CA PRO A 463 -15.03 20.85 -31.10
C PRO A 463 -15.10 19.34 -31.35
N ALA A 464 -16.00 18.92 -32.25
CA ALA A 464 -16.11 17.53 -32.66
C ALA A 464 -14.77 17.06 -33.23
N ARG A 465 -14.07 16.18 -32.50
CA ARG A 465 -12.84 15.57 -33.02
C ARG A 465 -13.24 14.55 -34.09
N LEU A 466 -12.89 14.84 -35.36
CA LEU A 466 -12.97 13.86 -36.44
C LEU A 466 -12.20 12.61 -36.02
N ALA A 467 -12.85 11.46 -36.10
CA ALA A 467 -12.39 10.20 -35.54
C ALA A 467 -10.91 9.94 -35.85
N ALA A 468 -10.05 10.16 -34.86
CA ALA A 468 -8.75 9.52 -34.82
C ALA A 468 -8.98 8.01 -34.77
N THR A 469 -8.02 7.23 -35.27
CA THR A 469 -8.07 5.78 -35.20
C THR A 469 -8.28 5.35 -33.74
N ARG A 470 -9.44 4.73 -33.47
CA ARG A 470 -9.79 4.17 -32.15
C ARG A 470 -8.70 3.21 -31.70
N ARG A 471 -8.16 3.40 -30.49
CA ARG A 471 -7.10 2.54 -29.94
C ARG A 471 -7.69 1.83 -28.73
N GLU A 472 -7.81 0.51 -28.83
CA GLU A 472 -8.28 -0.29 -27.68
C GLU A 472 -7.33 -0.11 -26.49
N THR A 473 -7.87 0.45 -25.41
CA THR A 473 -7.19 0.75 -24.14
C THR A 473 -8.05 0.29 -22.96
N MET A 474 -7.57 0.50 -21.73
CA MET A 474 -8.37 0.27 -20.52
C MET A 474 -9.63 1.13 -20.50
N ARG A 475 -10.71 0.61 -19.93
CA ARG A 475 -11.99 1.31 -19.81
C ARG A 475 -12.28 1.66 -18.36
N LEU A 476 -12.31 2.94 -18.02
CA LEU A 476 -12.65 3.43 -16.68
C LEU A 476 -14.16 3.71 -16.59
N LEU A 477 -14.85 2.99 -15.70
CA LEU A 477 -16.30 3.04 -15.49
C LEU A 477 -16.62 3.54 -14.07
N LYS A 478 -17.10 4.78 -13.98
CA LYS A 478 -17.45 5.47 -12.72
C LYS A 478 -18.93 5.24 -12.40
N LEU A 479 -19.23 4.27 -11.52
CA LEU A 479 -20.61 3.84 -11.27
C LEU A 479 -21.38 4.73 -10.28
N HIS A 480 -20.64 5.50 -9.46
CA HIS A 480 -21.20 6.42 -8.46
C HIS A 480 -21.01 7.90 -8.83
N GLY A 481 -20.72 8.20 -10.10
CA GLY A 481 -20.40 9.56 -10.53
C GLY A 481 -18.96 9.94 -10.22
N SER A 482 -18.66 11.24 -10.27
CA SER A 482 -17.31 11.77 -10.16
C SER A 482 -17.31 13.22 -9.70
N LEU A 483 -16.25 13.68 -9.03
CA LEU A 483 -16.07 15.06 -8.59
C LEU A 483 -16.00 16.07 -9.76
N ASN A 484 -15.66 15.60 -10.96
CA ASN A 484 -15.69 16.44 -12.15
C ASN A 484 -17.00 16.30 -12.97
N TRP A 485 -18.00 15.56 -12.50
CA TRP A 485 -19.31 15.47 -13.16
C TRP A 485 -20.30 16.37 -12.47
N TYR A 486 -21.13 17.05 -13.26
CA TYR A 486 -22.07 18.05 -12.78
C TYR A 486 -23.43 17.87 -13.46
N TRP A 487 -24.48 18.08 -12.68
CA TRP A 487 -25.86 17.98 -13.15
C TRP A 487 -26.72 19.09 -12.56
N SER A 488 -27.89 19.30 -13.16
CA SER A 488 -28.88 20.22 -12.61
C SER A 488 -29.74 19.48 -11.58
N PRO A 489 -29.81 19.95 -10.32
CA PRO A 489 -30.69 19.36 -9.31
C PRO A 489 -32.15 19.25 -9.81
N GLY A 490 -32.81 18.14 -9.51
CA GLY A 490 -34.19 17.86 -9.92
C GLY A 490 -34.33 17.25 -11.33
N ASP A 491 -33.25 17.11 -12.10
CA ASP A 491 -33.27 16.41 -13.38
C ASP A 491 -33.33 14.88 -13.19
N SER A 492 -34.55 14.34 -13.09
CA SER A 492 -34.79 12.89 -12.98
C SER A 492 -34.37 12.09 -14.22
N THR A 493 -34.10 12.75 -15.36
CA THR A 493 -33.69 12.09 -16.60
C THR A 493 -32.19 11.87 -16.68
N GLY A 494 -31.40 12.63 -15.92
CA GLY A 494 -29.94 12.64 -16.02
C GLY A 494 -29.40 13.23 -17.32
N ALA A 495 -30.24 13.87 -18.15
CA ALA A 495 -29.84 14.47 -19.42
C ALA A 495 -28.87 15.67 -19.24
N THR A 496 -28.88 16.30 -18.07
CA THR A 496 -28.02 17.44 -17.75
C THR A 496 -26.62 17.04 -17.27
N VAL A 497 -26.36 15.75 -17.02
CA VAL A 497 -25.05 15.27 -16.56
C VAL A 497 -23.97 15.60 -17.59
N ALA A 498 -22.95 16.35 -17.19
CA ALA A 498 -21.81 16.70 -18.01
C ALA A 498 -20.51 16.71 -17.20
N LYS A 499 -19.38 16.40 -17.85
CA LYS A 499 -18.05 16.43 -17.24
C LYS A 499 -17.39 17.78 -17.47
N ARG A 500 -16.88 18.39 -16.40
CA ARG A 500 -15.92 19.50 -16.43
C ARG A 500 -14.51 18.95 -16.69
N GLY A 501 -13.59 19.81 -17.11
CA GLY A 501 -12.17 19.50 -17.15
C GLY A 501 -11.64 18.96 -15.82
N LEU A 502 -10.61 18.12 -15.87
CA LEU A 502 -9.94 17.57 -14.69
C LEU A 502 -9.31 18.68 -13.84
N PRO A 503 -9.12 18.46 -12.54
CA PRO A 503 -8.54 19.45 -11.64
C PRO A 503 -7.01 19.63 -11.81
N GLY A 504 -6.50 19.53 -13.04
CA GLY A 504 -5.06 19.50 -13.36
C GLY A 504 -4.51 18.08 -13.45
N SER A 505 -3.21 17.95 -13.19
CA SER A 505 -2.45 16.70 -13.24
C SER A 505 -1.64 16.49 -11.95
N TRP A 506 -1.07 15.31 -11.75
CA TRP A 506 -0.18 15.05 -10.62
C TRP A 506 1.03 15.98 -10.66
N LEU A 507 1.49 16.42 -9.49
CA LEU A 507 2.49 17.47 -9.26
C LEU A 507 2.10 18.87 -9.77
N ARG A 508 0.99 19.00 -10.50
CA ARG A 508 0.48 20.27 -11.03
C ARG A 508 -1.06 20.33 -10.91
N PRO A 509 -1.62 20.16 -9.70
CA PRO A 509 -3.05 20.32 -9.53
C PRO A 509 -3.42 21.78 -9.78
N ALA A 510 -4.49 22.01 -10.52
CA ALA A 510 -4.99 23.34 -10.73
C ALA A 510 -5.85 23.77 -9.52
N VAL A 511 -5.68 25.03 -9.13
CA VAL A 511 -6.48 25.66 -8.09
C VAL A 511 -7.71 26.23 -8.78
N TYR A 512 -8.90 25.73 -8.40
CA TYR A 512 -10.16 26.27 -8.88
C TYR A 512 -10.91 26.85 -7.71
N GLU A 513 -11.29 28.11 -7.85
CA GLU A 513 -12.19 28.72 -6.88
C GLU A 513 -13.63 28.31 -7.18
N GLU A 514 -14.45 28.21 -6.14
CA GLU A 514 -15.88 27.96 -6.26
C GLU A 514 -16.58 29.00 -7.16
N GLY A 515 -16.05 30.23 -7.21
CA GLY A 515 -16.51 31.27 -8.14
C GLY A 515 -16.29 30.94 -9.62
N ASP A 516 -15.19 30.27 -9.98
CA ASP A 516 -14.95 29.82 -11.36
C ASP A 516 -15.96 28.75 -11.76
N ARG A 517 -16.20 27.79 -10.85
CA ARG A 517 -17.18 26.72 -11.05
C ARG A 517 -18.58 27.29 -11.26
N GLN A 518 -19.01 28.25 -10.43
CA GLN A 518 -20.33 28.89 -10.56
C GLN A 518 -20.49 29.69 -11.85
N ARG A 519 -19.41 30.31 -12.36
CA ARG A 519 -19.42 31.00 -13.66
C ARG A 519 -19.56 30.03 -14.84
N GLU A 520 -18.84 28.91 -14.81
CA GLU A 520 -18.82 27.93 -15.90
C GLU A 520 -20.06 27.02 -15.91
N LEU A 521 -20.57 26.67 -14.73
CA LEU A 521 -21.64 25.69 -14.52
C LEU A 521 -22.71 26.24 -13.54
N PRO A 522 -23.39 27.35 -13.89
CA PRO A 522 -24.35 27.98 -13.00
C PRO A 522 -25.52 27.05 -12.66
N GLY A 523 -25.87 26.97 -11.37
CA GLY A 523 -26.99 26.16 -10.87
C GLY A 523 -26.77 24.64 -10.91
N ARG A 524 -25.60 24.17 -11.33
CA ARG A 524 -25.25 22.74 -11.31
C ARG A 524 -24.49 22.39 -10.05
N VAL A 525 -24.60 21.14 -9.61
CA VAL A 525 -23.87 20.59 -8.45
C VAL A 525 -23.11 19.33 -8.86
N PRO A 526 -22.07 18.90 -8.10
CA PRO A 526 -21.41 17.64 -8.36
C PRO A 526 -22.41 16.48 -8.42
N PHE A 527 -22.29 15.64 -9.46
CA PHE A 527 -23.10 14.43 -9.61
C PHE A 527 -22.40 13.27 -8.92
N LEU A 528 -22.77 13.06 -7.65
CA LEU A 528 -22.27 12.00 -6.80
C LEU A 528 -23.46 11.12 -6.40
N VAL A 529 -23.36 9.81 -6.58
CA VAL A 529 -24.32 8.86 -6.02
C VAL A 529 -23.90 8.64 -4.56
N PRO A 530 -24.62 9.17 -3.58
CA PRO A 530 -24.19 9.16 -2.18
C PRO A 530 -24.21 7.74 -1.61
N PRO A 531 -23.50 7.50 -0.49
CA PRO A 531 -23.52 6.21 0.19
C PRO A 531 -24.84 6.07 0.96
N THR A 532 -25.91 5.82 0.22
CA THR A 532 -27.24 5.49 0.73
C THR A 532 -27.64 4.09 0.28
N ALA A 533 -28.54 3.45 1.04
CA ALA A 533 -29.14 2.17 0.68
C ALA A 533 -30.05 2.30 -0.56
N THR A 534 -30.78 3.42 -0.67
CA THR A 534 -31.65 3.69 -1.83
C THR A 534 -30.95 4.61 -2.82
N LYS A 535 -30.46 4.03 -3.92
CA LYS A 535 -29.77 4.75 -5.01
C LYS A 535 -30.60 4.87 -6.29
N SER A 536 -31.81 4.32 -6.28
CA SER A 536 -32.71 4.25 -7.44
C SER A 536 -32.94 5.58 -8.17
N PRO A 537 -33.07 6.74 -7.48
CA PRO A 537 -33.25 8.03 -8.17
C PRO A 537 -32.07 8.40 -9.09
N PHE A 538 -30.85 8.02 -8.72
CA PHE A 538 -29.64 8.33 -9.50
C PHE A 538 -29.49 7.42 -10.72
N TYR A 539 -29.94 6.17 -10.63
CA TYR A 539 -29.83 5.18 -11.71
C TYR A 539 -30.90 5.34 -12.82
N GLY A 540 -31.75 6.36 -12.75
CA GLY A 540 -32.60 6.77 -13.87
C GLY A 540 -31.81 7.27 -15.09
N SER A 541 -30.63 7.86 -14.86
CA SER A 541 -29.74 8.40 -15.89
C SER A 541 -29.38 7.31 -16.94
N PRO A 542 -29.69 7.52 -18.23
CA PRO A 542 -29.26 6.63 -19.31
C PRO A 542 -27.75 6.39 -19.31
N GLN A 543 -26.95 7.41 -19.00
CA GLN A 543 -25.49 7.35 -18.97
C GLN A 543 -24.99 6.41 -17.87
N LEU A 544 -25.51 6.55 -16.64
CA LEU A 544 -25.17 5.61 -15.58
C LEU A 544 -25.64 4.20 -15.93
N ARG A 545 -26.86 4.02 -16.46
CA ARG A 545 -27.34 2.68 -16.87
C ARG A 545 -26.42 2.03 -17.90
N GLU A 546 -25.91 2.80 -18.84
CA GLU A 546 -24.93 2.31 -19.82
C GLU A 546 -23.63 1.86 -19.12
N PHE A 547 -23.11 2.64 -18.17
CA PHE A 547 -21.93 2.23 -17.39
C PHE A 547 -22.15 0.99 -16.54
N TRP A 548 -23.31 0.87 -15.90
CA TRP A 548 -23.67 -0.34 -15.14
C TRP A 548 -23.78 -1.56 -16.07
N GLN A 549 -24.35 -1.41 -17.27
CA GLN A 549 -24.40 -2.48 -18.26
C GLN A 549 -23.00 -2.86 -18.78
N GLN A 550 -22.16 -1.88 -19.11
CA GLN A 550 -20.78 -2.13 -19.54
C GLN A 550 -19.94 -2.78 -18.43
N ALA A 551 -20.10 -2.35 -17.17
CA ALA A 551 -19.42 -2.93 -16.02
C ALA A 551 -19.83 -4.40 -15.84
N ARG A 552 -21.12 -4.69 -15.92
CA ARG A 552 -21.64 -6.07 -15.87
C ARG A 552 -21.05 -6.93 -16.99
N GLN A 553 -21.08 -6.46 -18.24
CA GLN A 553 -20.52 -7.21 -19.39
C GLN A 553 -19.03 -7.50 -19.22
N ARG A 554 -18.26 -6.52 -18.73
CA ARG A 554 -16.82 -6.68 -18.47
C ARG A 554 -16.55 -7.69 -17.35
N LEU A 555 -17.37 -7.68 -16.30
CA LEU A 555 -17.29 -8.66 -15.21
C LEU A 555 -17.68 -10.07 -15.69
N GLU A 556 -18.72 -10.20 -16.51
CA GLU A 556 -19.15 -11.49 -17.10
C GLU A 556 -18.08 -12.09 -18.02
N ALA A 557 -17.38 -11.24 -18.78
CA ALA A 557 -16.31 -11.67 -19.68
C ALA A 557 -14.94 -11.88 -19.00
N ALA A 558 -14.79 -11.48 -17.73
CA ALA A 558 -13.50 -11.50 -17.06
C ALA A 558 -13.09 -12.91 -16.63
N SER A 559 -11.87 -13.30 -16.94
CA SER A 559 -11.23 -14.47 -16.33
C SER A 559 -10.66 -14.15 -14.94
N HIS A 560 -10.27 -12.89 -14.73
CA HIS A 560 -9.75 -12.37 -13.46
C HIS A 560 -10.51 -11.13 -13.03
N VAL A 561 -10.99 -11.12 -11.77
CA VAL A 561 -11.65 -9.98 -11.14
C VAL A 561 -10.89 -9.61 -9.88
N PHE A 562 -10.31 -8.41 -9.86
CA PHE A 562 -9.54 -7.90 -8.73
C PHE A 562 -10.39 -6.88 -7.94
N LEU A 563 -10.70 -7.17 -6.69
CA LEU A 563 -11.38 -6.25 -5.77
C LEU A 563 -10.34 -5.52 -4.93
N LEU A 564 -10.14 -4.23 -5.19
CA LEU A 564 -9.13 -3.39 -4.55
C LEU A 564 -9.79 -2.40 -3.58
N GLY A 565 -9.61 -2.62 -2.28
CA GLY A 565 -10.12 -1.76 -1.20
C GLY A 565 -11.62 -1.55 -1.26
N TYR A 566 -12.36 -2.53 -1.77
CA TYR A 566 -13.81 -2.48 -1.88
C TYR A 566 -14.44 -3.38 -0.83
N SER A 567 -15.08 -2.76 0.14
CA SER A 567 -15.68 -3.42 1.29
C SER A 567 -16.96 -4.20 0.95
N LEU A 568 -17.51 -4.06 -0.26
CA LEU A 568 -18.78 -4.68 -0.69
C LEU A 568 -19.89 -4.50 0.37
N PRO A 569 -20.33 -3.27 0.69
CA PRO A 569 -21.27 -3.03 1.78
C PRO A 569 -22.60 -3.75 1.55
N ALA A 570 -23.20 -4.30 2.62
CA ALA A 570 -24.41 -5.11 2.54
C ALA A 570 -25.65 -4.30 2.09
N THR A 571 -25.63 -2.99 2.32
CA THR A 571 -26.62 -2.00 1.91
C THR A 571 -26.60 -1.70 0.42
N ASP A 572 -25.49 -1.98 -0.29
CA ASP A 572 -25.35 -1.73 -1.72
C ASP A 572 -25.90 -2.90 -2.55
N THR A 573 -27.21 -3.10 -2.48
CA THR A 573 -27.90 -4.22 -3.11
C THR A 573 -27.76 -4.25 -4.62
N THR A 574 -27.64 -3.09 -5.27
CA THR A 574 -27.46 -2.97 -6.72
C THR A 574 -26.11 -3.54 -7.15
N THR A 575 -25.02 -3.16 -6.47
CA THR A 575 -23.70 -3.74 -6.72
C THR A 575 -23.69 -5.23 -6.42
N GLY A 576 -24.24 -5.64 -5.27
CA GLY A 576 -24.33 -7.06 -4.88
C GLY A 576 -25.08 -7.90 -5.91
N THR A 577 -26.18 -7.38 -6.46
CA THR A 577 -26.96 -8.06 -7.50
C THR A 577 -26.22 -8.13 -8.83
N MET A 578 -25.53 -7.05 -9.23
CA MET A 578 -24.69 -7.05 -10.42
C MET A 578 -23.60 -8.12 -10.30
N LEU A 579 -22.84 -8.14 -9.20
CA LEU A 579 -21.78 -9.13 -8.97
C LEU A 579 -22.36 -10.55 -8.91
N ARG A 580 -23.49 -10.77 -8.23
CA ARG A 580 -24.19 -12.07 -8.24
C ARG A 580 -24.46 -12.56 -9.65
N SER A 581 -25.02 -11.69 -10.48
CA SER A 581 -25.38 -12.03 -11.87
C SER A 581 -24.15 -12.21 -12.77
N ALA A 582 -23.10 -11.41 -12.55
CA ALA A 582 -21.96 -11.34 -13.44
C ALA A 582 -20.86 -12.37 -13.12
N ILE A 583 -20.55 -12.57 -11.83
CA ILE A 583 -19.44 -13.42 -11.40
C ILE A 583 -19.88 -14.63 -10.55
N GLY A 584 -21.12 -14.64 -10.05
CA GLY A 584 -21.64 -15.78 -9.29
C GLY A 584 -21.73 -17.06 -10.11
N THR A 585 -21.90 -16.97 -11.43
CA THR A 585 -22.10 -18.12 -12.33
C THR A 585 -20.95 -18.38 -13.32
N THR A 586 -20.00 -17.44 -13.43
CA THR A 586 -18.83 -17.59 -14.32
C THR A 586 -17.72 -18.39 -13.64
N ASN A 587 -16.65 -18.72 -14.37
CA ASN A 587 -15.44 -19.34 -13.81
C ASN A 587 -14.35 -18.32 -13.47
N SER A 588 -14.71 -17.05 -13.29
CA SER A 588 -13.74 -15.99 -12.98
C SER A 588 -13.06 -16.24 -11.63
N THR A 589 -11.74 -16.09 -11.58
CA THR A 589 -10.98 -16.03 -10.32
C THR A 589 -11.16 -14.65 -9.71
N VAL A 590 -11.59 -14.59 -8.45
CA VAL A 590 -11.85 -13.33 -7.74
C VAL A 590 -10.75 -13.13 -6.71
N VAL A 591 -9.97 -12.06 -6.86
CA VAL A 591 -8.82 -11.76 -6.00
C VAL A 591 -9.15 -10.55 -5.14
N ILE A 592 -8.96 -10.65 -3.82
CA ILE A 592 -9.33 -9.63 -2.85
C ILE A 592 -8.07 -9.02 -2.24
N ALA A 593 -7.96 -7.70 -2.33
CA ALA A 593 -7.02 -6.89 -1.58
C ALA A 593 -7.80 -5.82 -0.79
N ASP A 594 -8.08 -6.12 0.48
CA ASP A 594 -8.82 -5.25 1.38
C ASP A 594 -8.20 -5.33 2.78
N LEU A 595 -8.32 -4.25 3.57
CA LEU A 595 -7.83 -4.21 4.95
C LEU A 595 -8.55 -5.21 5.86
N ASN A 596 -9.78 -5.58 5.51
CA ASN A 596 -10.57 -6.58 6.23
C ASN A 596 -11.25 -7.52 5.23
N PRO A 597 -10.52 -8.53 4.70
CA PRO A 597 -11.03 -9.39 3.63
C PRO A 597 -12.13 -10.34 4.11
N GLY A 598 -12.23 -10.64 5.41
CA GLY A 598 -13.20 -11.60 5.97
C GLY A 598 -14.66 -11.29 5.59
N PRO A 599 -15.20 -10.12 5.94
CA PRO A 599 -16.55 -9.71 5.54
C PRO A 599 -16.76 -9.70 4.02
N VAL A 600 -15.74 -9.36 3.23
CA VAL A 600 -15.83 -9.36 1.76
C VAL A 600 -15.98 -10.79 1.23
N ILE A 601 -15.20 -11.75 1.77
CA ILE A 601 -15.29 -13.17 1.43
C ILE A 601 -16.69 -13.72 1.75
N ASP A 602 -17.21 -13.42 2.93
CA ASP A 602 -18.53 -13.91 3.35
C ASP A 602 -19.64 -13.38 2.45
N ARG A 603 -19.55 -12.10 2.07
CA ARG A 603 -20.52 -11.48 1.14
C ARG A 603 -20.39 -12.03 -0.28
N LEU A 604 -19.19 -12.31 -0.77
CA LEU A 604 -18.96 -12.96 -2.06
C LEU A 604 -19.56 -14.37 -2.10
N ARG A 605 -19.40 -15.14 -1.01
CA ARG A 605 -20.04 -16.45 -0.86
C ARG A 605 -21.56 -16.35 -0.84
N ALA A 606 -22.10 -15.36 -0.11
CA ALA A 606 -23.54 -15.12 -0.06
C ALA A 606 -24.15 -14.81 -1.42
N ILE A 607 -23.40 -14.17 -2.33
CA ILE A 607 -23.82 -13.92 -3.72
C ILE A 607 -23.45 -15.05 -4.70
N GLY A 608 -22.96 -16.19 -4.22
CA GLY A 608 -22.78 -17.42 -5.01
C GLY A 608 -21.37 -17.67 -5.54
N VAL A 609 -20.35 -16.89 -5.17
CA VAL A 609 -18.96 -17.15 -5.58
C VAL A 609 -18.39 -18.30 -4.75
N SER A 610 -17.91 -19.34 -5.43
CA SER A 610 -17.36 -20.54 -4.77
C SER A 610 -16.01 -20.26 -4.10
N ALA A 611 -15.75 -20.89 -2.94
CA ALA A 611 -14.62 -20.56 -2.08
C ALA A 611 -13.23 -20.88 -2.69
N ASP A 612 -13.16 -21.79 -3.66
CA ASP A 612 -11.96 -22.17 -4.42
C ASP A 612 -11.52 -21.09 -5.41
N ARG A 613 -12.49 -20.33 -5.93
CA ARG A 613 -12.29 -19.22 -6.87
C ARG A 613 -11.91 -17.91 -6.18
N ILE A 614 -12.08 -17.83 -4.86
CA ILE A 614 -11.74 -16.64 -4.07
C ILE A 614 -10.29 -16.76 -3.61
N LYS A 615 -9.47 -15.82 -4.06
CA LYS A 615 -8.08 -15.68 -3.66
C LYS A 615 -7.90 -14.39 -2.87
N VAL A 616 -7.06 -14.44 -1.85
CA VAL A 616 -6.78 -13.29 -0.98
C VAL A 616 -5.30 -12.99 -1.06
N VAL A 617 -5.00 -11.70 -1.16
CA VAL A 617 -3.61 -11.24 -1.18
C VAL A 617 -3.03 -11.40 0.22
N PRO A 618 -1.85 -12.05 0.36
CA PRO A 618 -1.19 -12.14 1.65
C PRO A 618 -0.92 -10.73 2.21
N GLU A 619 -1.16 -10.52 3.51
CA GLU A 619 -0.84 -9.25 4.19
C GLU A 619 0.69 -9.12 4.32
N VAL A 620 1.35 -8.56 3.30
CA VAL A 620 2.82 -8.37 3.27
C VAL A 620 3.21 -6.97 3.75
N SER A 621 2.36 -5.96 3.51
CA SER A 621 2.53 -4.59 3.96
C SER A 621 1.28 -4.03 4.65
N GLU A 622 1.35 -2.75 5.07
CA GLU A 622 0.21 -2.00 5.63
C GLU A 622 -0.90 -1.74 4.60
N SER A 623 -0.67 -2.03 3.30
CA SER A 623 -1.62 -1.82 2.21
C SER A 623 -1.73 -3.06 1.31
N PRO A 624 -2.72 -3.94 1.54
CA PRO A 624 -2.97 -5.10 0.67
C PRO A 624 -3.21 -4.72 -0.80
N VAL A 625 -3.75 -3.53 -1.05
CA VAL A 625 -3.95 -2.98 -2.40
C VAL A 625 -2.60 -2.74 -3.08
N GLN A 626 -1.66 -2.11 -2.39
CA GLN A 626 -0.31 -1.91 -2.92
C GLN A 626 0.37 -3.25 -3.21
N ASP A 627 0.31 -4.19 -2.26
CA ASP A 627 0.93 -5.52 -2.41
C ASP A 627 0.41 -6.23 -3.66
N LEU A 628 -0.91 -6.21 -3.89
CA LEU A 628 -1.51 -6.81 -5.07
C LEU A 628 -1.04 -6.13 -6.36
N CYS A 629 -1.04 -4.80 -6.38
CA CYS A 629 -0.62 -4.06 -7.56
C CYS A 629 0.85 -4.36 -7.90
N GLU A 630 1.72 -4.42 -6.89
CA GLU A 630 3.11 -4.82 -7.08
C GLU A 630 3.24 -6.26 -7.58
N LEU A 631 2.47 -7.21 -7.05
CA LEU A 631 2.45 -8.60 -7.52
C LEU A 631 1.98 -8.71 -8.98
N ILE A 632 0.94 -7.97 -9.36
CA ILE A 632 0.44 -7.92 -10.74
C ILE A 632 1.50 -7.33 -11.67
N VAL A 633 2.14 -6.23 -11.26
CA VAL A 633 3.21 -5.58 -12.03
C VAL A 633 4.39 -6.53 -12.21
N ARG A 634 4.86 -7.19 -11.14
CA ARG A 634 5.95 -8.18 -11.20
C ARG A 634 5.60 -9.38 -12.08
N GLY A 635 4.37 -9.89 -11.98
CA GLY A 635 3.87 -10.96 -12.84
C GLY A 635 3.90 -10.57 -14.33
N MET A 636 3.45 -9.36 -14.65
CA MET A 636 3.54 -8.80 -16.01
C MET A 636 4.99 -8.59 -16.47
N SER A 637 5.86 -8.05 -15.60
CA SER A 637 7.29 -7.90 -15.91
C SER A 637 7.89 -9.26 -16.26
N ARG A 638 7.71 -10.27 -15.41
CA ARG A 638 8.23 -11.63 -15.62
C ARG A 638 7.74 -12.25 -16.92
N ARG A 639 6.45 -12.07 -17.26
CA ARG A 639 5.91 -12.53 -18.55
C ARG A 639 6.62 -11.85 -19.72
N ASN A 640 6.82 -10.53 -19.66
CA ASN A 640 7.53 -9.80 -20.70
C ASN A 640 8.98 -10.26 -20.84
N LEU A 641 9.64 -10.58 -19.73
CA LEU A 641 11.00 -11.15 -19.73
C LEU A 641 11.06 -12.51 -20.42
N ASN A 642 10.15 -13.42 -20.07
CA ASN A 642 10.07 -14.73 -20.70
C ASN A 642 9.80 -14.62 -22.21
N SER A 643 8.91 -13.71 -22.60
CA SER A 643 8.63 -13.41 -24.00
C SER A 643 9.88 -12.88 -24.72
N LEU A 644 10.62 -11.94 -24.12
CA LEU A 644 11.86 -11.39 -24.69
C LEU A 644 12.91 -12.49 -24.92
N GLN A 645 13.13 -13.37 -23.93
CA GLN A 645 14.07 -14.49 -24.05
C GLN A 645 13.66 -15.46 -25.15
N SER A 646 12.37 -15.80 -25.24
CA SER A 646 11.86 -16.70 -26.29
C SER A 646 12.07 -16.12 -27.69
N VAL A 647 11.93 -14.80 -27.81
CA VAL A 647 12.10 -14.06 -29.06
C VAL A 647 13.56 -13.97 -29.46
N ALA A 648 14.45 -13.66 -28.52
CA ALA A 648 15.89 -13.61 -28.76
C ALA A 648 16.44 -14.93 -29.29
N ALA A 649 15.88 -16.05 -28.84
CA ALA A 649 16.25 -17.39 -29.29
C ALA A 649 15.80 -17.70 -30.72
N SER A 650 14.73 -17.04 -31.21
CA SER A 650 14.11 -17.36 -32.51
C SER A 650 14.38 -16.32 -33.61
N ASP A 651 14.53 -15.04 -33.25
CA ASP A 651 14.62 -13.91 -34.17
C ASP A 651 15.72 -12.94 -33.75
N PRO A 652 16.40 -12.29 -34.71
CA PRO A 652 17.42 -11.31 -34.37
C PRO A 652 16.81 -9.99 -33.87
N LEU A 653 17.24 -9.57 -32.68
CA LEU A 653 16.80 -8.36 -31.98
C LEU A 653 17.75 -7.17 -32.26
N VAL A 654 17.21 -5.95 -32.21
CA VAL A 654 17.97 -4.69 -32.32
C VAL A 654 17.56 -3.79 -31.17
N VAL A 655 18.51 -3.17 -30.48
CA VAL A 655 18.25 -2.04 -29.58
C VAL A 655 18.51 -0.74 -30.34
N SER A 656 17.64 0.23 -30.21
CA SER A 656 17.84 1.60 -30.67
C SER A 656 17.98 2.51 -29.46
N TRP A 657 18.71 3.63 -29.54
CA TRP A 657 18.71 4.69 -28.53
C TRP A 657 19.10 6.06 -29.11
N GLY A 658 18.60 7.14 -28.51
CA GLY A 658 18.81 8.50 -29.02
C GLY A 658 18.23 8.72 -30.42
N SER A 659 18.77 9.72 -31.14
CA SER A 659 18.19 10.15 -32.42
C SER A 659 18.30 9.08 -33.51
N HIS A 660 19.40 8.30 -33.57
CA HIS A 660 19.64 7.33 -34.67
C HIS A 660 20.65 6.21 -34.32
N CYS A 661 20.92 5.90 -33.04
CA CYS A 661 21.83 4.79 -32.73
C CYS A 661 21.07 3.46 -32.69
N HIS A 662 21.66 2.42 -33.28
CA HIS A 662 21.10 1.07 -33.32
C HIS A 662 22.20 0.03 -33.10
N ALA A 663 21.92 -1.07 -32.41
CA ALA A 663 22.83 -2.20 -32.31
C ALA A 663 22.05 -3.51 -32.27
N ARG A 664 22.60 -4.56 -32.90
CA ARG A 664 22.04 -5.90 -32.83
C ARG A 664 22.27 -6.47 -31.44
N VAL A 665 21.28 -7.18 -30.91
CA VAL A 665 21.43 -7.95 -29.67
C VAL A 665 22.04 -9.30 -30.02
N ARG A 666 23.19 -9.59 -29.42
CA ARG A 666 23.91 -10.85 -29.55
C ARG A 666 23.41 -11.89 -28.56
N ASP A 667 23.20 -11.49 -27.31
CA ASP A 667 22.71 -12.37 -26.25
C ASP A 667 21.81 -11.61 -25.26
N VAL A 668 20.94 -12.35 -24.57
CA VAL A 668 20.00 -11.86 -23.57
C VAL A 668 20.12 -12.69 -22.31
N HIS A 669 20.61 -12.08 -21.23
CA HIS A 669 20.60 -12.66 -19.90
C HIS A 669 19.51 -11.98 -19.07
N ALA A 670 18.53 -12.73 -18.60
CA ALA A 670 17.50 -12.16 -17.72
C ALA A 670 17.45 -12.91 -16.39
N THR A 671 17.37 -12.13 -15.32
CA THR A 671 17.12 -12.55 -13.95
C THR A 671 15.77 -11.97 -13.49
N ALA A 672 15.39 -12.19 -12.23
CA ALA A 672 14.18 -11.59 -11.67
C ALA A 672 14.25 -10.04 -11.62
N ASP A 673 15.45 -9.50 -11.44
CA ASP A 673 15.66 -8.07 -11.13
C ASP A 673 16.47 -7.32 -12.20
N GLU A 674 17.11 -8.03 -13.14
CA GLU A 674 17.92 -7.43 -14.21
C GLU A 674 17.79 -8.20 -15.53
N VAL A 675 17.69 -7.46 -16.63
CA VAL A 675 17.84 -7.93 -18.01
C VAL A 675 19.08 -7.30 -18.59
N ARG A 676 20.04 -8.11 -18.99
CA ARG A 676 21.26 -7.69 -19.66
C ARG A 676 21.20 -8.08 -21.13
N LEU A 677 21.31 -7.08 -22.00
CA LEU A 677 21.42 -7.25 -23.45
C LEU A 677 22.88 -7.05 -23.85
N GLU A 678 23.48 -8.08 -24.43
CA GLU A 678 24.80 -7.95 -25.04
C GLU A 678 24.64 -7.48 -26.48
N LEU A 679 25.27 -6.37 -26.83
CA LEU A 679 25.10 -5.73 -28.12
C LEU A 679 26.32 -5.96 -29.01
N ASP A 680 26.09 -5.93 -30.32
CA ASP A 680 27.14 -5.70 -31.31
C ASP A 680 27.54 -4.22 -31.35
N GLU A 681 28.54 -3.89 -32.19
CA GLU A 681 28.94 -2.48 -32.35
C GLU A 681 27.77 -1.61 -32.86
N PRO A 682 27.62 -0.39 -32.30
CA PRO A 682 26.53 0.49 -32.66
C PRO A 682 26.70 1.05 -34.07
N VAL A 683 25.59 1.17 -34.80
CA VAL A 683 25.51 1.74 -36.14
C VAL A 683 24.54 2.92 -36.16
N ALA A 684 24.85 3.90 -37.02
CA ALA A 684 24.10 5.16 -37.14
C ALA A 684 22.80 5.04 -37.98
N SER A 685 22.55 3.87 -38.59
CA SER A 685 21.34 3.65 -39.37
C SER A 685 20.86 2.22 -39.27
N LEU A 686 19.55 2.06 -39.04
CA LEU A 686 18.87 0.77 -39.08
C LEU A 686 18.99 0.10 -40.46
N SER A 687 19.12 0.88 -41.54
CA SER A 687 19.30 0.34 -42.90
C SER A 687 20.61 -0.43 -43.05
N SER A 688 21.63 -0.08 -42.26
CA SER A 688 22.92 -0.78 -42.24
C SER A 688 22.82 -2.17 -41.59
N ILE A 689 21.76 -2.42 -40.80
CA ILE A 689 21.44 -3.73 -40.21
C ILE A 689 20.55 -4.55 -41.16
N ASN A 690 19.74 -3.88 -42.00
CA ASN A 690 18.77 -4.46 -42.93
C ASN A 690 19.36 -4.79 -44.32
N GLN A 691 20.19 -5.83 -44.45
CA GLN A 691 20.51 -6.37 -45.79
C GLN A 691 19.51 -7.41 -46.33
N GLU A 692 18.43 -7.75 -45.63
CA GLU A 692 17.34 -8.57 -46.21
C GLU A 692 15.97 -7.98 -45.86
N GLY A 693 15.15 -7.75 -46.89
CA GLY A 693 13.97 -6.91 -46.83
C GLY A 693 12.77 -7.51 -46.09
N SER A 694 12.17 -6.73 -45.20
CA SER A 694 10.76 -6.87 -44.78
C SER A 694 10.25 -5.61 -44.05
N ALA A 695 8.93 -5.40 -44.11
CA ALA A 695 8.21 -4.20 -43.71
C ALA A 695 8.23 -3.92 -42.19
N ARG A 696 8.22 -2.63 -41.82
CA ARG A 696 8.16 -2.16 -40.43
C ARG A 696 6.76 -2.39 -39.84
N VAL A 697 6.64 -3.23 -38.82
CA VAL A 697 5.43 -3.38 -38.00
C VAL A 697 5.61 -2.59 -36.69
N LYS A 698 4.57 -1.87 -36.25
CA LYS A 698 4.55 -1.06 -35.01
C LYS A 698 3.78 -1.78 -33.88
N LEU A 699 4.49 -1.95 -32.77
CA LEU A 699 4.18 -2.56 -31.48
C LEU A 699 3.38 -1.84 -30.42
N ASP A 700 2.24 -1.21 -30.69
CA ASP A 700 1.75 -0.16 -29.79
C ASP A 700 1.05 -0.58 -28.48
N THR A 701 1.01 -1.85 -28.05
CA THR A 701 0.16 -2.20 -26.87
C THR A 701 0.66 -3.27 -25.89
N GLU A 702 1.24 -4.40 -26.32
CA GLU A 702 1.45 -5.54 -25.40
C GLU A 702 2.65 -5.41 -24.47
N LEU A 703 3.64 -4.58 -24.81
CA LEU A 703 4.97 -4.67 -24.20
C LEU A 703 5.42 -3.40 -23.48
N ASN A 704 4.61 -2.33 -23.50
CA ASN A 704 4.83 -1.13 -22.69
C ASN A 704 4.60 -1.36 -21.18
N ALA A 705 4.38 -2.60 -20.72
CA ALA A 705 4.15 -2.90 -19.31
C ALA A 705 5.36 -2.50 -18.44
N PRO A 706 5.17 -2.17 -17.15
CA PRO A 706 6.27 -1.78 -16.29
C PRO A 706 7.24 -2.96 -16.18
N ALA A 707 8.52 -2.72 -16.43
CA ALA A 707 9.58 -3.62 -16.02
C ALA A 707 10.07 -3.14 -14.64
N THR A 708 9.84 -3.92 -13.59
CA THR A 708 10.55 -3.70 -12.32
C THR A 708 12.02 -4.10 -12.43
N ALA A 709 12.37 -4.93 -13.44
CA ALA A 709 13.73 -5.34 -13.71
C ALA A 709 14.54 -4.22 -14.39
N ARG A 710 15.76 -4.01 -13.92
CA ARG A 710 16.75 -3.10 -14.53
C ARG A 710 17.14 -3.63 -15.91
N LEU A 711 17.17 -2.77 -16.94
CA LEU A 711 17.66 -3.17 -18.26
C LEU A 711 19.07 -2.60 -18.48
N THR A 712 20.06 -3.47 -18.67
CA THR A 712 21.44 -3.09 -18.91
C THR A 712 21.83 -3.49 -20.33
N ALA A 713 22.27 -2.54 -21.16
CA ALA A 713 22.83 -2.82 -22.47
C ALA A 713 24.36 -2.73 -22.42
N VAL A 714 25.07 -3.75 -22.90
CA VAL A 714 26.53 -3.83 -22.86
C VAL A 714 27.08 -3.81 -24.28
N LEU A 715 27.90 -2.80 -24.60
CA LEU A 715 28.61 -2.69 -25.87
C LEU A 715 29.93 -3.48 -25.84
N PRO A 716 30.41 -3.99 -26.98
CA PRO A 716 31.74 -4.59 -27.07
C PRO A 716 32.81 -3.54 -26.73
N ASN A 717 33.80 -3.92 -25.91
CA ASN A 717 35.01 -3.12 -25.62
C ASN A 717 34.85 -1.83 -24.78
N CYS A 718 33.72 -1.63 -24.09
CA CYS A 718 33.60 -0.61 -23.04
C CYS A 718 33.81 -1.27 -21.65
N GLU A 719 34.93 -0.96 -20.97
CA GLU A 719 35.15 -1.36 -19.56
C GLU A 719 34.24 -0.57 -18.60
N GLU A 720 33.85 0.65 -18.95
CA GLU A 720 32.81 1.39 -18.26
C GLU A 720 31.44 0.93 -18.77
N GLN A 721 30.68 0.27 -17.89
CA GLN A 721 29.28 -0.06 -18.12
C GLN A 721 28.52 1.23 -18.49
N ALA A 722 28.22 1.43 -19.77
CA ALA A 722 27.21 2.40 -20.19
C ALA A 722 25.84 1.85 -19.75
N VAL A 723 25.56 1.91 -18.45
CA VAL A 723 24.28 1.44 -17.91
C VAL A 723 23.21 2.41 -18.39
N ILE A 724 22.34 1.92 -19.26
CA ILE A 724 21.16 2.68 -19.67
C ILE A 724 20.08 2.45 -18.61
N ASP A 725 20.19 3.18 -17.49
CA ASP A 725 19.24 3.03 -16.38
C ASP A 725 17.84 3.55 -16.75
N HIS A 726 16.82 2.76 -16.39
CA HIS A 726 15.38 3.05 -16.48
C HIS A 726 14.74 3.09 -17.88
N LEU A 727 14.86 1.99 -18.63
CA LEU A 727 14.21 1.85 -19.93
C LEU A 727 12.82 1.23 -19.83
N LYS A 728 11.81 1.94 -20.37
CA LYS A 728 10.58 1.32 -20.86
C LYS A 728 10.94 0.57 -22.13
N LEU A 729 10.83 -0.74 -22.07
CA LEU A 729 10.98 -1.58 -23.23
C LEU A 729 9.72 -1.49 -24.08
N SER A 730 9.77 -0.79 -25.22
CA SER A 730 8.74 -0.95 -26.24
C SER A 730 9.21 -2.00 -27.23
N PHE A 731 8.41 -3.03 -27.42
CA PHE A 731 8.73 -4.12 -28.34
C PHE A 731 7.77 -4.11 -29.52
N SER A 732 8.19 -4.64 -30.66
CA SER A 732 7.30 -4.85 -31.79
C SER A 732 7.24 -6.27 -32.35
N THR A 733 6.05 -6.86 -32.48
CA THR A 733 5.79 -8.20 -33.04
C THR A 733 5.10 -8.19 -34.42
N GLY A 734 5.84 -8.50 -35.47
CA GLY A 734 5.28 -8.77 -36.80
C GLY A 734 6.22 -9.60 -37.68
N ARG A 735 5.67 -10.68 -38.27
CA ARG A 735 6.30 -11.81 -38.97
C ARG A 735 7.53 -11.46 -39.86
N GLY A 736 8.66 -12.10 -39.57
CA GLY A 736 9.83 -12.24 -40.48
C GLY A 736 10.79 -11.05 -40.55
N SER A 737 10.96 -10.28 -39.46
CA SER A 737 11.70 -9.01 -39.45
C SER A 737 12.45 -8.77 -38.12
N TRP A 738 13.48 -7.91 -38.17
CA TRP A 738 14.22 -7.42 -36.99
C TRP A 738 13.30 -6.76 -35.97
N ARG A 739 13.47 -7.10 -34.69
CA ARG A 739 12.64 -6.58 -33.60
C ARG A 739 13.38 -5.47 -32.85
N VAL A 740 12.86 -4.24 -32.91
CA VAL A 740 13.51 -3.05 -32.33
C VAL A 740 13.03 -2.80 -30.89
N LEU A 741 13.97 -2.73 -29.96
CA LEU A 741 13.79 -2.26 -28.58
C LEU A 741 14.19 -0.79 -28.51
N ARG A 742 13.34 0.06 -27.93
CA ARG A 742 13.67 1.48 -27.71
C ARG A 742 13.79 1.80 -26.22
N PRO A 743 14.65 2.74 -25.82
CA PRO A 743 14.87 3.11 -24.45
C PRO A 743 14.03 4.35 -24.12
N SER A 744 13.33 4.38 -22.99
CA SER A 744 12.83 5.65 -22.47
C SER A 744 13.91 6.37 -21.67
N GLY A 745 14.50 7.42 -22.23
CA GLY A 745 15.43 8.26 -21.47
C GLY A 745 16.38 9.05 -22.36
N PRO A 746 17.03 10.10 -21.80
CA PRO A 746 18.03 10.85 -22.54
C PRO A 746 19.20 9.93 -22.95
N SER A 747 19.72 10.14 -24.17
CA SER A 747 20.81 9.35 -24.75
C SER A 747 22.03 9.30 -23.81
N PRO A 748 22.51 8.11 -23.40
CA PRO A 748 23.69 7.98 -22.53
C PRO A 748 25.00 8.39 -23.23
N LEU A 749 25.00 8.53 -24.56
CA LEU A 749 26.19 8.83 -25.38
C LEU A 749 26.66 10.29 -25.35
N LEU A 750 26.11 11.17 -24.51
CA LEU A 750 26.57 12.57 -24.42
C LEU A 750 27.68 12.83 -23.39
N LYS A 751 28.25 11.79 -22.77
CA LYS A 751 29.48 11.91 -21.97
C LYS A 751 30.63 11.21 -22.68
N GLY A 752 31.22 11.88 -23.69
CA GLY A 752 32.55 11.49 -24.19
C GLY A 752 32.70 11.23 -25.69
N MET A 753 31.86 11.80 -26.57
CA MET A 753 32.23 11.99 -27.99
C MET A 753 32.55 13.46 -28.28
#